data_AF-A0A1Z5KB11-F1
#
_entry.id   AF-A0A1Z5KB11-F1
#
_cell.length_a   1.000
_cell.length_b   1.000
_cell.length_c   1.000
_cell.angle_alpha   90.00
_cell.angle_beta   90.00
_cell.angle_gamma   90.00
#
_symmetry.space_group_name_H-M   'P 1'
#
loop_
_entity.id
_entity.type
_entity.pdbx_description
1 polymer ?
#
loop_
_entity_poly.entity_id
_entity_poly.type
_entity_poly.pdbx_seq_one_letter_code
_entity_poly.pdbx_strand_id
1 'polypeptide(L)'
;MKQHHSSHEHPRTSPRLPPEVRGKRHRLYYIDILNQFRHWWKTSRLLVRLAGTTVLCQKSWELMTEWDVEKRRQMKQAVRMVKQLGRGGPIQLFLAEVQVFTRTIRLVLAMARAWEARVDNRFYEVGLAEACALMGNRCFRYWSRNATDWTAKHVALPLSGAFLAPHLEQQSRPVIVLFGVLRAILPFAMSFQGSRFGRQLTYNTFKYANYRWQPVQSIMTFHERASVYQDTDLDPELLRLAREVAVAIGHGKDPSVTRKQLADVGFHVVGAGSGGYAAYKMQRIGSVVMLHVTPYGPSILDELPRFIVLEQHIGGTNNLTGNCIRQASKPRLCHVCGYTYSGAYFQAQEWAALKVRYDHELENYSNACRIMGTALLPAHKRNMQDTKVATPPVDLKSLKAFLRTGRRPQKQRKDNGIWKSINAEVERMASVVAQYQAMNQAPPRVILYLEGLDCSGKSSTGMLISDALQRCSYSVEIAQHNRPPTPEQQLRPWMDRGRFQYPDDLYRNSDQVPRHASVVWDRGPAGDFVYGGLHKLSTEEKLKRYEEFRQYDYNCRNESVLLCKMFFVTDRDSIAKTLGKRLAHKKIARDLRTWLSANATDESFYNGLDEIEAHIDPTDFVAFNHYEENLGRFAEFVRNTDYAALPGMDPSVSGYHNPWLVVNTSDRYAARMGIMKAFQKQLKAFTIEPIRPRVEPYDALAYLFGSGPPHPSLFKVVPNNIVERREHGISLRAVLQSLLLLLLCYLYAHLIWKFDFAGAT
;
A
#
# COMPACT_ATOMS: atom_id res chain seq x y z
N MET A 1 29.18 42.29 -35.29
CA MET A 1 30.08 41.60 -34.36
C MET A 1 30.14 42.37 -33.04
N LYS A 2 29.28 42.03 -32.07
CA LYS A 2 29.38 42.48 -30.68
C LYS A 2 29.68 41.24 -29.83
N GLN A 3 30.71 41.34 -28.99
CA GLN A 3 31.30 40.25 -28.23
C GLN A 3 30.25 39.55 -27.35
N HIS A 4 30.01 38.27 -27.61
CA HIS A 4 29.26 37.41 -26.70
C HIS A 4 30.10 37.18 -25.45
N HIS A 5 29.59 37.62 -24.30
CA HIS A 5 30.15 37.25 -23.00
C HIS A 5 30.17 35.72 -22.85
N SER A 6 31.38 35.22 -22.64
CA SER A 6 31.70 33.84 -22.32
C SER A 6 31.12 33.43 -20.97
N SER A 7 30.32 32.36 -21.00
CA SER A 7 30.23 31.30 -19.97
C SER A 7 30.01 31.72 -18.51
N HIS A 8 28.74 31.84 -18.10
CA HIS A 8 28.33 31.32 -16.79
C HIS A 8 28.21 29.80 -16.89
N GLU A 9 29.33 29.08 -16.76
CA GLU A 9 29.28 27.67 -16.41
C GLU A 9 28.79 27.57 -14.96
N HIS A 10 27.52 27.21 -14.77
CA HIS A 10 27.06 26.76 -13.47
C HIS A 10 27.89 25.55 -13.05
N PRO A 11 28.42 25.51 -11.81
CA PRO A 11 29.08 24.31 -11.32
C PRO A 11 28.10 23.14 -11.44
N ARG A 12 28.55 22.01 -11.98
CA ARG A 12 27.73 20.80 -12.10
C ARG A 12 27.23 20.40 -10.71
N THR A 13 25.97 20.69 -10.39
CA THR A 13 25.33 20.42 -9.09
C THR A 13 24.93 18.97 -8.89
N SER A 14 25.32 18.06 -9.77
CA SER A 14 25.07 16.63 -9.61
C SER A 14 26.38 15.85 -9.73
N PRO A 15 26.84 15.16 -8.66
CA PRO A 15 27.93 14.20 -8.80
C PRO A 15 27.49 13.12 -9.80
N ARG A 16 28.41 12.73 -10.70
CA ARG A 16 28.20 11.58 -11.58
C ARG A 16 27.91 10.38 -10.69
N LEU A 17 26.65 9.94 -10.64
CA LEU A 17 26.30 8.73 -9.89
C LEU A 17 27.14 7.56 -10.45
N PRO A 18 27.74 6.73 -9.57
CA PRO A 18 28.61 5.65 -10.00
C PRO A 18 27.89 4.66 -10.93
N PRO A 19 28.65 3.89 -11.76
CA PRO A 19 28.13 2.84 -12.64
C PRO A 19 27.21 1.81 -11.95
N GLU A 20 27.28 1.74 -10.62
CA GLU A 20 26.53 0.87 -9.73
C GLU A 20 25.00 0.96 -9.86
N VAL A 21 24.44 2.04 -10.40
CA VAL A 21 22.98 2.18 -10.58
C VAL A 21 22.48 1.39 -11.81
N ARG A 22 23.36 1.04 -12.77
CA ARG A 22 23.00 0.33 -14.02
C ARG A 22 22.69 -1.17 -13.83
N GLY A 23 23.03 -1.76 -12.68
CA GLY A 23 22.94 -3.21 -12.46
C GLY A 23 21.58 -3.78 -12.05
N LYS A 24 20.54 -2.96 -11.80
CA LYS A 24 19.30 -3.41 -11.13
C LYS A 24 18.54 -4.58 -11.80
N ARG A 25 18.65 -4.81 -13.12
CA ARG A 25 17.99 -5.95 -13.81
C ARG A 25 18.82 -7.24 -13.82
N HIS A 26 20.15 -7.15 -13.88
CA HIS A 26 21.02 -8.34 -13.80
C HIS A 26 21.13 -8.86 -12.35
N ARG A 27 20.98 -7.99 -11.34
CA ARG A 27 21.13 -8.34 -9.92
C ARG A 27 20.04 -9.28 -9.38
N LEU A 28 18.78 -9.08 -9.77
CA LEU A 28 17.67 -9.97 -9.41
C LEU A 28 17.87 -11.39 -9.96
N TYR A 29 18.47 -11.53 -11.15
CA TYR A 29 18.79 -12.82 -11.76
C TYR A 29 19.88 -13.57 -10.98
N TYR A 30 20.96 -12.89 -10.57
CA TYR A 30 22.01 -13.55 -9.78
C TYR A 30 21.55 -13.94 -8.38
N ILE A 31 20.71 -13.14 -7.73
CA ILE A 31 20.13 -13.49 -6.42
C ILE A 31 19.16 -14.66 -6.56
N ASP A 32 18.35 -14.69 -7.63
CA ASP A 32 17.48 -15.82 -7.92
C ASP A 32 18.29 -17.10 -8.18
N ILE A 33 19.33 -17.05 -9.01
CA ILE A 33 20.26 -18.17 -9.22
C ILE A 33 20.92 -18.61 -7.91
N LEU A 34 21.41 -17.69 -7.08
CA LEU A 34 22.00 -18.02 -5.79
C LEU A 34 20.98 -18.66 -4.84
N ASN A 35 19.70 -18.26 -4.91
CA ASN A 35 18.62 -18.90 -4.14
C ASN A 35 18.28 -20.28 -4.68
N GLN A 36 18.22 -20.46 -6.00
CA GLN A 36 18.01 -21.76 -6.65
C GLN A 36 19.18 -22.72 -6.35
N PHE A 37 20.41 -22.25 -6.48
CA PHE A 37 21.62 -22.99 -6.10
C PHE A 37 21.62 -23.33 -4.61
N ARG A 38 21.25 -22.38 -3.74
CA ARG A 38 21.10 -22.64 -2.30
C ARG A 38 20.01 -23.69 -2.02
N HIS A 39 18.95 -23.74 -2.80
CA HIS A 39 17.89 -24.73 -2.67
C HIS A 39 18.39 -26.12 -3.11
N TRP A 40 18.98 -26.20 -4.31
CA TRP A 40 19.61 -27.40 -4.85
C TRP A 40 20.67 -27.95 -3.87
N TRP A 41 21.59 -27.10 -3.42
CA TRP A 41 22.66 -27.45 -2.47
C TRP A 41 22.14 -28.00 -1.14
N LYS A 42 21.06 -27.41 -0.60
CA LYS A 42 20.40 -27.92 0.62
C LYS A 42 19.83 -29.32 0.39
N THR A 43 19.17 -29.53 -0.74
CA THR A 43 18.60 -30.83 -1.13
C THR A 43 19.70 -31.87 -1.32
N SER A 44 20.78 -31.55 -2.04
CA SER A 44 21.95 -32.42 -2.21
C SER A 44 22.58 -32.79 -0.86
N ARG A 45 22.68 -31.84 0.09
CA ARG A 45 23.19 -32.13 1.43
C ARG A 45 22.27 -33.03 2.26
N LEU A 46 20.95 -32.93 2.08
CA LEU A 46 20.00 -33.85 2.69
C LEU A 46 20.18 -35.25 2.10
N LEU A 47 20.26 -35.36 0.77
CA LEU A 47 20.48 -36.63 0.07
C LEU A 47 21.80 -37.28 0.48
N VAL A 48 22.90 -36.52 0.57
CA VAL A 48 24.20 -37.01 1.05
C VAL A 48 24.13 -37.45 2.52
N ARG A 49 23.34 -36.78 3.36
CA ARG A 49 23.12 -37.23 4.74
C ARG A 49 22.29 -38.51 4.81
N LEU A 50 21.27 -38.64 3.98
CA LEU A 50 20.46 -39.85 3.88
C LEU A 50 21.29 -41.01 3.33
N ALA A 51 22.11 -40.79 2.30
CA ALA A 51 23.04 -41.77 1.74
C ALA A 51 24.16 -42.15 2.72
N GLY A 52 24.73 -41.19 3.44
CA GLY A 52 25.68 -41.48 4.52
C GLY A 52 25.02 -42.24 5.67
N THR A 53 23.72 -42.03 5.89
CA THR A 53 22.93 -42.82 6.83
C THR A 53 22.79 -44.24 6.32
N THR A 54 22.43 -44.49 5.05
CA THR A 54 22.33 -45.86 4.51
C THR A 54 23.66 -46.62 4.54
N VAL A 55 24.79 -45.97 4.23
CA VAL A 55 26.13 -46.61 4.26
C VAL A 55 26.59 -46.93 5.69
N LEU A 56 26.40 -46.02 6.65
CA LEU A 56 26.67 -46.30 8.07
C LEU A 56 25.76 -47.39 8.61
N CYS A 57 24.48 -47.30 8.25
CA CYS A 57 23.47 -48.24 8.66
C CYS A 57 23.88 -49.66 8.26
N GLN A 58 24.40 -49.88 7.05
CA GLN A 58 24.77 -51.22 6.59
C GLN A 58 25.82 -51.92 7.47
N LYS A 59 26.88 -51.20 7.91
CA LYS A 59 27.92 -51.77 8.80
C LYS A 59 27.52 -51.81 10.28
N SER A 60 26.73 -50.84 10.73
CA SER A 60 26.29 -50.77 12.13
C SER A 60 25.01 -51.58 12.40
N TRP A 61 24.35 -52.11 11.35
CA TRP A 61 23.12 -52.92 11.46
C TRP A 61 23.39 -54.24 12.16
N GLU A 62 24.47 -54.92 11.78
CA GLU A 62 24.86 -56.23 12.33
C GLU A 62 25.17 -56.12 13.83
N LEU A 63 25.84 -55.05 14.25
CA LEU A 63 26.09 -54.75 15.67
C LEU A 63 24.80 -54.38 16.43
N MET A 64 23.86 -53.72 15.76
CA MET A 64 22.58 -53.33 16.36
C MET A 64 21.63 -54.52 16.53
N THR A 65 21.72 -55.54 15.69
CA THR A 65 20.87 -56.73 15.79
C THR A 65 21.15 -57.55 17.05
N GLU A 66 22.29 -57.33 17.69
CA GLU A 66 22.69 -57.99 18.95
C GLU A 66 22.33 -57.17 20.19
N TRP A 67 21.78 -55.95 20.05
CA TRP A 67 21.44 -55.08 21.18
C TRP A 67 20.03 -55.32 21.70
N ASP A 68 19.96 -55.74 22.95
CA ASP A 68 18.75 -55.80 23.76
C ASP A 68 18.46 -54.40 24.36
N VAL A 69 17.48 -53.72 23.74
CA VAL A 69 17.10 -52.34 24.10
C VAL A 69 16.39 -52.22 25.44
N GLU A 70 16.00 -53.33 26.08
CA GLU A 70 15.48 -53.33 27.46
C GLU A 70 16.62 -53.07 28.45
N LYS A 71 17.84 -53.53 28.12
CA LYS A 71 19.03 -53.26 28.93
C LYS A 71 19.46 -51.80 28.76
N ARG A 72 19.34 -51.03 29.84
CA ARG A 72 19.66 -49.59 29.90
C ARG A 72 21.02 -49.20 29.30
N ARG A 73 22.05 -50.07 29.38
CA ARG A 73 23.39 -49.82 28.79
C ARG A 73 23.37 -49.91 27.26
N GLN A 74 22.70 -50.92 26.71
CA GLN A 74 22.55 -51.12 25.27
C GLN A 74 21.55 -50.12 24.66
N MET A 75 20.46 -49.78 25.37
CA MET A 75 19.60 -48.64 25.00
C MET A 75 20.39 -47.32 24.88
N LYS A 76 21.29 -47.04 25.83
CA LYS A 76 22.17 -45.86 25.76
C LYS A 76 23.10 -45.92 24.55
N GLN A 77 23.59 -47.09 24.17
CA GLN A 77 24.40 -47.30 22.96
C GLN A 77 23.56 -47.09 21.68
N ALA A 78 22.36 -47.65 21.61
CA ALA A 78 21.39 -47.42 20.54
C ALA A 78 21.06 -45.94 20.36
N VAL A 79 20.75 -45.22 21.44
CA VAL A 79 20.49 -43.76 21.39
C VAL A 79 21.74 -42.98 20.96
N ARG A 80 22.95 -43.36 21.40
CA ARG A 80 24.20 -42.76 20.93
C ARG A 80 24.40 -42.99 19.42
N MET A 81 24.04 -44.17 18.93
CA MET A 81 24.13 -44.50 17.52
C MET A 81 23.10 -43.75 16.68
N VAL A 82 21.83 -43.64 17.11
CA VAL A 82 20.81 -42.78 16.48
C VAL A 82 21.25 -41.32 16.44
N LYS A 83 21.96 -40.85 17.47
CA LYS A 83 22.57 -39.50 17.48
C LYS A 83 23.71 -39.34 16.47
N GLN A 84 24.36 -40.44 16.07
CA GLN A 84 25.40 -40.49 15.03
C GLN A 84 24.80 -40.66 13.62
N LEU A 85 23.67 -41.37 13.49
CA LEU A 85 22.88 -41.44 12.26
C LEU A 85 22.41 -40.02 11.87
N GLY A 86 22.67 -39.61 10.62
CA GLY A 86 22.46 -38.24 10.14
C GLY A 86 23.57 -37.22 10.45
N ARG A 87 24.65 -37.59 11.16
CA ARG A 87 25.87 -36.76 11.26
C ARG A 87 26.79 -36.88 10.03
N GLY A 88 26.54 -37.85 9.16
CA GLY A 88 27.20 -38.02 7.86
C GLY A 88 28.20 -39.17 7.77
N GLY A 89 28.54 -39.85 8.86
CA GLY A 89 29.44 -41.02 8.81
C GLY A 89 30.80 -40.70 8.18
N PRO A 90 31.34 -41.57 7.30
CA PRO A 90 32.57 -41.29 6.54
C PRO A 90 32.51 -39.97 5.75
N ILE A 91 31.30 -39.51 5.43
CA ILE A 91 31.03 -38.27 4.70
C ILE A 91 31.04 -37.05 5.66
N GLN A 92 31.32 -37.23 6.95
CA GLN A 92 31.40 -36.15 7.93
C GLN A 92 32.51 -35.14 7.58
N LEU A 93 33.66 -35.61 7.07
CA LEU A 93 34.75 -34.74 6.61
C LEU A 93 34.29 -33.85 5.45
N PHE A 94 33.68 -34.46 4.43
CA PHE A 94 33.04 -33.73 3.33
C PHE A 94 31.98 -32.73 3.83
N LEU A 95 31.11 -33.13 4.77
CA LEU A 95 30.09 -32.24 5.36
C LEU A 95 30.69 -31.12 6.24
N ALA A 96 31.90 -31.29 6.78
CA ALA A 96 32.62 -30.28 7.55
C ALA A 96 33.24 -29.24 6.62
N GLU A 97 33.83 -29.67 5.50
CA GLU A 97 34.36 -28.78 4.45
C GLU A 97 33.23 -28.00 3.76
N VAL A 98 32.15 -28.69 3.40
CA VAL A 98 30.92 -28.11 2.82
C VAL A 98 30.24 -27.10 3.76
N GLN A 99 30.45 -27.20 5.08
CA GLN A 99 29.89 -26.24 6.02
C GLN A 99 30.51 -24.85 5.89
N VAL A 100 31.82 -24.78 5.62
CA VAL A 100 32.53 -23.51 5.37
C VAL A 100 31.92 -22.87 4.13
N PHE A 101 31.81 -23.61 3.02
CA PHE A 101 31.18 -23.14 1.79
C PHE A 101 29.74 -22.66 1.99
N THR A 102 28.93 -23.39 2.77
CA THR A 102 27.54 -23.00 3.07
C THR A 102 27.46 -21.73 3.92
N ARG A 103 28.42 -21.52 4.84
CA ARG A 103 28.52 -20.27 5.63
C ARG A 103 28.91 -19.11 4.72
N THR A 104 29.88 -19.31 3.83
CA THR A 104 30.31 -18.33 2.84
C THR A 104 29.16 -17.90 1.93
N ILE A 105 28.40 -18.84 1.37
CA ILE A 105 27.22 -18.50 0.52
C ILE A 105 26.17 -17.70 1.28
N ARG A 106 25.93 -18.01 2.57
CA ARG A 106 24.98 -17.23 3.38
C ARG A 106 25.49 -15.83 3.65
N LEU A 107 26.79 -15.68 3.91
CA LEU A 107 27.42 -14.40 4.15
C LEU A 107 27.39 -13.56 2.86
N VAL A 108 27.68 -14.17 1.71
CA VAL A 108 27.54 -13.54 0.38
C VAL A 108 26.09 -13.14 0.09
N LEU A 109 25.10 -13.98 0.36
CA LEU A 109 23.68 -13.65 0.19
C LEU A 109 23.21 -12.56 1.16
N ALA A 110 23.67 -12.59 2.41
CA ALA A 110 23.35 -11.57 3.40
C ALA A 110 23.99 -10.22 3.02
N MET A 111 25.25 -10.22 2.57
CA MET A 111 25.92 -9.04 2.04
C MET A 111 25.24 -8.52 0.77
N ALA A 112 24.84 -9.41 -0.15
CA ALA A 112 24.11 -9.02 -1.36
C ALA A 112 22.75 -8.39 -1.03
N ARG A 113 22.00 -8.97 -0.08
CA ARG A 113 20.70 -8.42 0.37
C ARG A 113 20.86 -7.14 1.18
N ALA A 114 21.88 -7.04 2.03
CA ALA A 114 22.22 -5.83 2.77
C ALA A 114 22.65 -4.71 1.82
N TRP A 115 23.41 -5.05 0.76
CA TRP A 115 23.76 -4.13 -0.31
C TRP A 115 22.52 -3.64 -1.07
N GLU A 116 21.56 -4.52 -1.39
CA GLU A 116 20.28 -4.12 -1.99
C GLU A 116 19.46 -3.23 -1.06
N ALA A 117 19.38 -3.60 0.22
CA ALA A 117 18.63 -2.88 1.23
C ALA A 117 19.18 -1.46 1.44
N ARG A 118 20.50 -1.28 1.34
CA ARG A 118 21.17 0.03 1.42
C ARG A 118 20.76 0.97 0.29
N VAL A 119 20.50 0.45 -0.90
CA VAL A 119 20.10 1.26 -2.07
C VAL A 119 18.68 1.78 -1.94
N ASP A 120 17.82 1.09 -1.18
CA ASP A 120 16.41 1.44 -0.99
C ASP A 120 16.11 1.94 0.44
N ASN A 121 17.12 2.28 1.27
CA ASN A 121 16.97 2.64 2.68
C ASN A 121 16.23 1.60 3.57
N ARG A 122 16.08 0.35 3.11
CA ARG A 122 15.41 -0.75 3.83
C ARG A 122 16.40 -1.60 4.65
N PHE A 123 17.56 -1.05 4.98
CA PHE A 123 18.63 -1.79 5.66
C PHE A 123 18.16 -2.36 7.01
N TYR A 124 17.32 -1.61 7.73
CA TYR A 124 16.73 -2.04 8.99
C TYR A 124 15.73 -3.20 8.80
N GLU A 125 14.83 -3.10 7.81
CA GLU A 125 13.84 -4.15 7.51
C GLU A 125 14.50 -5.46 7.07
N VAL A 126 15.49 -5.38 6.18
CA VAL A 126 16.23 -6.55 5.69
C VAL A 126 17.14 -7.11 6.78
N GLY A 127 17.77 -6.24 7.58
CA GLY A 127 18.54 -6.63 8.76
C GLY A 127 17.68 -7.37 9.78
N LEU A 128 16.49 -6.87 10.09
CA LEU A 128 15.53 -7.50 11.00
C LEU A 128 14.99 -8.80 10.42
N ALA A 129 14.62 -8.84 9.13
CA ALA A 129 14.15 -10.04 8.46
C ALA A 129 15.22 -11.14 8.42
N GLU A 130 16.48 -10.80 8.16
CA GLU A 130 17.60 -11.74 8.21
C GLU A 130 17.96 -12.14 9.63
N ALA A 131 17.89 -11.24 10.62
CA ALA A 131 18.12 -11.54 12.03
C ALA A 131 17.02 -12.47 12.58
N CYS A 132 15.75 -12.16 12.33
CA CYS A 132 14.60 -13.02 12.67
C CYS A 132 14.67 -14.35 11.92
N ALA A 133 15.09 -14.36 10.65
CA ALA A 133 15.33 -15.60 9.93
C ALA A 133 16.49 -16.42 10.51
N LEU A 134 17.56 -15.78 10.96
CA LEU A 134 18.75 -16.44 11.51
C LEU A 134 18.46 -16.99 12.90
N MET A 135 17.85 -16.18 13.77
CA MET A 135 17.41 -16.57 15.11
C MET A 135 16.30 -17.60 15.04
N GLY A 136 15.24 -17.35 14.27
CA GLY A 136 14.14 -18.28 14.03
C GLY A 136 14.62 -19.62 13.50
N ASN A 137 15.46 -19.65 12.46
CA ASN A 137 15.98 -20.93 11.94
C ASN A 137 16.85 -21.69 12.95
N ARG A 138 17.60 -21.00 13.82
CA ARG A 138 18.40 -21.66 14.87
C ARG A 138 17.50 -22.21 15.97
N CYS A 139 16.54 -21.41 16.44
CA CYS A 139 15.56 -21.81 17.44
C CYS A 139 14.70 -22.97 16.94
N PHE A 140 14.07 -22.88 15.76
CA PHE A 140 13.23 -23.96 15.23
C PHE A 140 14.00 -25.26 15.00
N ARG A 141 15.27 -25.21 14.57
CA ARG A 141 16.12 -26.42 14.46
C ARG A 141 16.47 -27.02 15.80
N TYR A 142 16.73 -26.18 16.79
CA TYR A 142 17.05 -26.60 18.14
C TYR A 142 15.83 -27.29 18.77
N TRP A 143 14.67 -26.62 18.73
CA TRP A 143 13.40 -27.16 19.20
C TRP A 143 12.98 -28.42 18.46
N SER A 144 13.06 -28.47 17.12
CA SER A 144 12.69 -29.67 16.38
C SER A 144 13.58 -30.86 16.72
N ARG A 145 14.90 -30.65 16.88
CA ARG A 145 15.83 -31.72 17.28
C ARG A 145 15.55 -32.20 18.69
N ASN A 146 15.36 -31.28 19.62
CA ASN A 146 15.09 -31.63 21.01
C ASN A 146 13.74 -32.33 21.15
N ALA A 147 12.72 -31.92 20.40
CA ALA A 147 11.43 -32.59 20.35
C ALA A 147 11.59 -34.02 19.82
N THR A 148 12.25 -34.23 18.68
CA THR A 148 12.49 -35.60 18.16
C THR A 148 13.29 -36.46 19.14
N ASP A 149 14.32 -35.89 19.78
CA ASP A 149 15.16 -36.59 20.76
C ASP A 149 14.39 -36.96 22.02
N TRP A 150 13.55 -36.05 22.50
CA TRP A 150 12.70 -36.25 23.66
C TRP A 150 11.65 -37.31 23.37
N THR A 151 10.94 -37.21 22.24
CA THR A 151 9.92 -38.20 21.82
C THR A 151 10.53 -39.58 21.60
N ALA A 152 11.70 -39.67 20.95
CA ALA A 152 12.39 -40.95 20.77
C ALA A 152 12.74 -41.59 22.13
N LYS A 153 13.32 -40.82 23.05
CA LYS A 153 13.81 -41.32 24.33
C LYS A 153 12.70 -41.65 25.33
N HIS A 154 11.66 -40.83 25.40
CA HIS A 154 10.66 -40.87 26.47
C HIS A 154 9.33 -41.50 26.06
N VAL A 155 9.05 -41.59 24.76
CA VAL A 155 7.76 -42.09 24.26
C VAL A 155 7.99 -43.32 23.39
N ALA A 156 8.69 -43.17 22.27
CA ALA A 156 8.70 -44.20 21.24
C ALA A 156 9.58 -45.42 21.55
N LEU A 157 10.79 -45.23 22.09
CA LEU A 157 11.63 -46.37 22.50
C LEU A 157 11.02 -47.15 23.67
N PRO A 158 10.47 -46.50 24.72
CA PRO A 158 9.74 -47.20 25.78
C PRO A 158 8.49 -47.94 25.29
N LEU A 159 7.66 -47.31 24.44
CA LEU A 159 6.49 -47.97 23.84
C LEU A 159 6.90 -49.15 22.95
N SER A 160 7.98 -49.01 22.17
CA SER A 160 8.51 -50.09 21.35
C SER A 160 9.06 -51.24 22.20
N GLY A 161 9.72 -50.95 23.32
CA GLY A 161 10.18 -51.99 24.24
C GLY A 161 9.02 -52.69 24.95
N ALA A 162 8.04 -51.93 25.44
CA ALA A 162 6.95 -52.47 26.25
C ALA A 162 5.87 -53.21 25.45
N PHE A 163 5.54 -52.76 24.23
CA PHE A 163 4.40 -53.27 23.47
C PHE A 163 4.76 -54.00 22.18
N LEU A 164 5.90 -53.68 21.57
CA LEU A 164 6.30 -54.29 20.28
C LEU A 164 7.32 -55.42 20.46
N ALA A 165 8.20 -55.34 21.48
CA ALA A 165 9.25 -56.35 21.71
C ALA A 165 8.73 -57.77 22.01
N PRO A 166 7.61 -57.97 22.75
CA PRO A 166 7.11 -59.33 23.03
C PRO A 166 6.48 -60.03 21.81
N HIS A 167 6.18 -59.29 20.74
CA HIS A 167 5.41 -59.80 19.58
C HIS A 167 6.20 -59.79 18.28
N LEU A 168 7.47 -59.38 18.34
CA LEU A 168 8.34 -59.27 17.17
C LEU A 168 9.72 -59.78 17.57
N GLU A 169 9.98 -61.08 17.39
CA GLU A 169 11.25 -61.73 17.76
C GLU A 169 12.51 -61.07 17.14
N GLN A 170 12.38 -60.17 16.15
CA GLN A 170 13.54 -59.50 15.54
C GLN A 170 13.30 -58.07 15.01
N GLN A 171 12.24 -57.34 15.35
CA GLN A 171 11.91 -56.08 14.63
C GLN A 171 11.62 -54.82 15.47
N SER A 172 12.47 -54.48 16.46
CA SER A 172 12.64 -53.08 16.92
C SER A 172 13.33 -52.16 15.87
N ARG A 173 13.70 -52.76 14.73
CA ARG A 173 14.46 -52.22 13.58
C ARG A 173 13.79 -51.01 12.88
N PRO A 174 12.47 -50.95 12.64
CA PRO A 174 11.86 -49.85 11.88
C PRO A 174 11.77 -48.55 12.67
N VAL A 175 11.56 -48.63 13.99
CA VAL A 175 11.34 -47.46 14.86
C VAL A 175 12.61 -46.62 14.98
N ILE A 176 13.76 -47.25 15.23
CA ILE A 176 15.06 -46.57 15.38
C ILE A 176 15.46 -45.86 14.08
N VAL A 177 15.22 -46.50 12.94
CA VAL A 177 15.51 -45.98 11.59
C VAL A 177 14.57 -44.83 11.26
N LEU A 178 13.27 -44.97 11.55
CA LEU A 178 12.27 -43.92 11.39
C LEU A 178 12.65 -42.69 12.22
N PHE A 179 13.09 -42.85 13.46
CA PHE A 179 13.56 -41.73 14.29
C PHE A 179 14.87 -41.12 13.79
N GLY A 180 15.81 -41.91 13.25
CA GLY A 180 17.01 -41.40 12.60
C GLY A 180 16.69 -40.56 11.35
N VAL A 181 15.76 -41.02 10.53
CA VAL A 181 15.26 -40.34 9.33
C VAL A 181 14.47 -39.08 9.71
N LEU A 182 13.54 -39.17 10.68
CA LEU A 182 12.81 -38.02 11.20
C LEU A 182 13.76 -37.00 11.82
N ARG A 183 14.77 -37.41 12.58
CA ARG A 183 15.80 -36.53 13.15
C ARG A 183 16.63 -35.83 12.07
N ALA A 184 16.86 -36.49 10.94
CA ALA A 184 17.55 -35.90 9.79
C ALA A 184 16.66 -34.92 8.99
N ILE A 185 15.37 -35.25 8.84
CA ILE A 185 14.40 -34.52 8.00
C ILE A 185 13.70 -33.39 8.76
N LEU A 186 13.24 -33.56 10.00
CA LEU A 186 12.47 -32.55 10.74
C LEU A 186 13.20 -31.21 10.87
N PRO A 187 14.49 -31.15 11.25
CA PRO A 187 15.21 -29.89 11.32
C PRO A 187 15.38 -29.24 9.95
N PHE A 188 15.32 -30.02 8.86
CA PHE A 188 15.31 -29.53 7.50
C PHE A 188 13.92 -28.97 7.15
N ALA A 189 12.85 -29.74 7.33
CA ALA A 189 11.47 -29.33 7.10
C ALA A 189 11.06 -28.07 7.89
N MET A 190 11.46 -28.00 9.16
CA MET A 190 11.18 -26.88 10.07
C MET A 190 12.07 -25.64 9.82
N SER A 191 13.30 -25.83 9.30
CA SER A 191 14.21 -24.70 9.02
C SER A 191 14.15 -24.16 7.61
N PHE A 192 13.15 -24.62 6.87
CA PHE A 192 12.90 -24.15 5.55
C PHE A 192 12.11 -22.85 5.66
N GLN A 193 12.82 -21.72 5.49
CA GLN A 193 12.26 -20.49 4.89
C GLN A 193 11.52 -20.76 3.56
N GLY A 194 11.55 -21.99 3.04
CA GLY A 194 10.79 -22.46 1.89
C GLY A 194 9.72 -23.53 2.20
N SER A 195 9.42 -23.89 3.45
CA SER A 195 8.32 -24.83 3.71
C SER A 195 7.04 -24.10 3.32
N ARG A 196 6.08 -24.80 2.71
CA ARG A 196 4.81 -24.17 2.38
C ARG A 196 4.23 -23.49 3.62
N PHE A 197 4.37 -24.09 4.80
CA PHE A 197 3.97 -23.47 6.07
C PHE A 197 4.73 -22.18 6.38
N GLY A 198 6.07 -22.15 6.37
CA GLY A 198 6.85 -20.94 6.63
C GLY A 198 6.64 -19.86 5.59
N ARG A 199 6.55 -20.22 4.30
CA ARG A 199 6.15 -19.31 3.23
C ARG A 199 4.71 -18.85 3.37
N GLN A 200 3.78 -19.70 3.82
CA GLN A 200 2.38 -19.36 4.04
C GLN A 200 2.23 -18.47 5.26
N LEU A 201 3.05 -18.65 6.30
CA LEU A 201 3.06 -17.82 7.49
C LEU A 201 3.66 -16.46 7.15
N THR A 202 4.82 -16.41 6.51
CA THR A 202 5.41 -15.17 5.98
C THR A 202 4.50 -14.51 4.94
N TYR A 203 3.91 -15.27 4.02
CA TYR A 203 2.93 -14.78 3.05
C TYR A 203 1.66 -14.32 3.73
N ASN A 204 1.17 -14.98 4.78
CA ASN A 204 0.00 -14.53 5.53
C ASN A 204 0.33 -13.28 6.33
N THR A 205 1.49 -13.19 6.98
CA THR A 205 1.97 -11.97 7.64
C THR A 205 2.12 -10.82 6.64
N PHE A 206 2.71 -11.07 5.47
CA PHE A 206 2.78 -10.09 4.38
C PHE A 206 1.44 -9.84 3.73
N LYS A 207 0.51 -10.79 3.68
CA LYS A 207 -0.85 -10.65 3.14
C LYS A 207 -1.70 -9.82 4.10
N TYR A 208 -1.55 -9.99 5.41
CA TYR A 208 -2.11 -9.13 6.45
C TYR A 208 -1.49 -7.74 6.44
N ALA A 209 -0.20 -7.62 6.12
CA ALA A 209 0.43 -6.32 5.83
C ALA A 209 -0.01 -5.73 4.47
N ASN A 210 -0.31 -6.56 3.46
CA ASN A 210 -0.69 -6.17 2.09
C ASN A 210 -2.20 -5.97 1.91
N TYR A 211 -3.06 -6.49 2.79
CA TYR A 211 -4.47 -6.08 2.85
C TYR A 211 -4.57 -4.56 3.07
N ARG A 212 -3.54 -3.95 3.68
CA ARG A 212 -3.42 -2.49 3.82
C ARG A 212 -3.21 -1.76 2.48
N TRP A 213 -2.77 -2.44 1.42
CA TRP A 213 -2.26 -1.83 0.19
C TRP A 213 -2.91 -2.36 -1.11
N GLN A 214 -4.08 -3.01 -1.04
CA GLN A 214 -4.77 -3.36 -2.28
C GLN A 214 -5.18 -2.09 -3.05
N PRO A 215 -5.00 -2.06 -4.39
CA PRO A 215 -5.28 -0.87 -5.18
C PRO A 215 -6.76 -0.47 -5.15
N VAL A 216 -7.66 -1.46 -5.05
CA VAL A 216 -9.10 -1.26 -4.86
C VAL A 216 -9.65 -2.35 -3.95
N GLN A 217 -10.43 -1.98 -2.93
CA GLN A 217 -11.07 -2.91 -1.99
C GLN A 217 -12.37 -2.36 -1.41
N SER A 218 -13.14 -3.21 -0.71
CA SER A 218 -14.35 -2.78 0.03
C SER A 218 -13.97 -2.04 1.31
N ILE A 219 -14.81 -1.11 1.76
CA ILE A 219 -14.63 -0.40 3.03
C ILE A 219 -14.49 -1.34 4.24
N MET A 220 -15.13 -2.52 4.21
CA MET A 220 -15.05 -3.52 5.29
C MET A 220 -13.63 -4.03 5.54
N THR A 221 -12.78 -3.96 4.50
CA THR A 221 -11.37 -4.36 4.56
C THR A 221 -10.43 -3.18 4.77
N PHE A 222 -10.95 -1.95 4.80
CA PHE A 222 -10.17 -0.73 4.93
C PHE A 222 -9.99 -0.32 6.39
N HIS A 223 -8.73 -0.12 6.78
CA HIS A 223 -8.37 0.37 8.10
C HIS A 223 -7.94 1.84 8.00
N GLU A 224 -8.68 2.76 8.60
CA GLU A 224 -8.46 4.21 8.48
C GLU A 224 -7.08 4.67 8.97
N ARG A 225 -6.57 4.04 10.04
CA ARG A 225 -5.22 4.32 10.59
C ARG A 225 -4.10 3.53 9.90
N ALA A 226 -4.37 2.94 8.74
CA ALA A 226 -3.34 2.25 7.94
C ALA A 226 -2.41 3.22 7.20
N SER A 227 -2.53 4.54 7.44
CA SER A 227 -1.44 5.46 7.14
C SER A 227 -0.14 4.88 7.70
N VAL A 228 0.91 5.02 6.90
CA VAL A 228 2.26 4.49 7.08
C VAL A 228 2.85 5.01 8.39
N TYR A 229 2.46 4.46 9.54
CA TYR A 229 3.24 4.59 10.75
C TYR A 229 4.49 3.71 10.57
N GLN A 230 5.50 4.25 9.89
CA GLN A 230 6.88 3.82 10.05
C GLN A 230 7.62 4.62 11.11
N ASP A 231 7.07 5.74 11.59
CA ASP A 231 7.57 6.42 12.78
C ASP A 231 6.54 6.29 13.91
N THR A 232 6.39 5.07 14.44
CA THR A 232 5.57 4.77 15.63
C THR A 232 6.10 5.39 16.94
N ASP A 233 7.21 6.13 16.87
CA ASP A 233 7.90 6.66 18.04
C ASP A 233 7.69 8.18 18.22
N LEU A 234 6.92 8.84 17.34
CA LEU A 234 6.64 10.27 17.47
C LEU A 234 5.45 10.51 18.39
N ASP A 235 5.64 11.38 19.38
CA ASP A 235 4.58 11.84 20.28
C ASP A 235 3.46 12.55 19.48
N PRO A 236 2.22 12.02 19.50
CA PRO A 236 1.07 12.61 18.81
C PRO A 236 0.78 14.06 19.22
N GLU A 237 1.02 14.42 20.48
CA GLU A 237 0.80 15.78 20.98
C GLU A 237 1.83 16.75 20.42
N LEU A 238 3.11 16.36 20.36
CA LEU A 238 4.15 17.17 19.73
C LEU A 238 3.91 17.31 18.22
N LEU A 239 3.42 16.27 17.55
CA LEU A 239 3.08 16.34 16.14
C LEU A 239 1.89 17.28 15.86
N ARG A 240 0.87 17.26 16.74
CA ARG A 240 -0.23 18.23 16.68
C ARG A 240 0.27 19.66 16.85
N LEU A 241 1.11 19.88 17.86
CA LEU A 241 1.74 21.18 18.10
C LEU A 241 2.61 21.64 16.91
N ALA A 242 3.34 20.73 16.27
CA ALA A 242 4.14 21.04 15.07
C ALA A 242 3.28 21.60 13.92
N ARG A 243 2.05 21.10 13.77
CA ARG A 243 1.09 21.58 12.75
C ARG A 243 0.53 22.96 13.14
N GLU A 244 0.18 23.17 14.40
CA GLU A 244 -0.25 24.48 14.92
C GLU A 244 0.85 25.54 14.72
N VAL A 245 2.10 25.17 15.05
CA VAL A 245 3.29 26.00 14.79
C VAL A 245 3.45 26.31 13.30
N ALA A 246 3.29 25.32 12.41
CA ALA A 246 3.40 25.56 10.98
C ALA A 246 2.37 26.57 10.46
N VAL A 247 1.12 26.50 10.96
CA VAL A 247 0.06 27.46 10.63
C VAL A 247 0.39 28.86 11.16
N ALA A 248 0.86 28.97 12.40
CA ALA A 248 1.26 30.23 13.03
C ALA A 248 2.46 30.88 12.32
N ILE A 249 3.40 30.07 11.85
CA ILE A 249 4.54 30.51 11.03
C ILE A 249 4.03 31.08 9.69
N GLY A 250 3.04 30.43 9.08
CA GLY A 250 2.36 30.91 7.87
C GLY A 250 3.26 31.03 6.64
N HIS A 251 2.67 31.52 5.54
CA HIS A 251 3.39 31.77 4.28
C HIS A 251 4.18 33.07 4.36
N GLY A 252 5.53 33.00 4.32
CA GLY A 252 6.38 34.18 4.13
C GLY A 252 6.09 35.40 5.02
N LYS A 253 5.47 35.21 6.19
CA LYS A 253 5.02 36.32 7.04
C LYS A 253 6.20 37.04 7.67
N ASP A 254 6.03 38.35 7.85
CA ASP A 254 6.92 39.20 8.65
C ASP A 254 7.23 38.48 9.98
N PRO A 255 8.52 38.38 10.38
CA PRO A 255 8.91 37.89 11.69
C PRO A 255 8.09 38.47 12.86
N SER A 256 7.66 39.73 12.79
CA SER A 256 6.83 40.36 13.84
C SER A 256 5.46 39.67 13.98
N VAL A 257 4.79 39.43 12.86
CA VAL A 257 3.50 38.72 12.79
C VAL A 257 3.68 37.27 13.22
N THR A 258 4.74 36.60 12.75
CA THR A 258 5.04 35.22 13.15
C THR A 258 5.22 35.11 14.66
N ARG A 259 5.94 36.04 15.29
CA ARG A 259 6.12 36.05 16.76
C ARG A 259 4.79 36.23 17.49
N LYS A 260 3.94 37.15 17.03
CA LYS A 260 2.61 37.36 17.61
C LYS A 260 1.77 36.09 17.53
N GLN A 261 1.71 35.45 16.36
CA GLN A 261 0.93 34.23 16.17
C GLN A 261 1.49 33.04 16.97
N LEU A 262 2.81 32.91 17.11
CA LEU A 262 3.41 31.91 17.99
C LEU A 262 3.12 32.19 19.46
N ALA A 263 3.06 33.46 19.87
CA ALA A 263 2.64 33.83 21.21
C ALA A 263 1.18 33.44 21.50
N ASP A 264 0.29 33.54 20.51
CA ASP A 264 -1.10 33.08 20.62
C ASP A 264 -1.20 31.55 20.81
N VAL A 265 -0.22 30.79 20.30
CA VAL A 265 -0.08 29.34 20.53
C VAL A 265 0.56 29.02 21.90
N GLY A 266 1.08 30.03 22.61
CA GLY A 266 1.72 29.90 23.92
C GLY A 266 3.24 29.86 23.89
N PHE A 267 3.87 30.19 22.77
CA PHE A 267 5.32 30.26 22.62
C PHE A 267 5.86 31.67 22.88
N HIS A 268 6.83 31.78 23.80
CA HIS A 268 7.55 33.02 24.05
C HIS A 268 8.96 32.96 23.47
N VAL A 269 9.43 34.05 22.86
CA VAL A 269 10.79 34.14 22.32
C VAL A 269 11.79 34.08 23.47
N VAL A 270 12.74 33.14 23.41
CA VAL A 270 13.84 33.01 24.39
C VAL A 270 15.21 33.34 23.80
N GLY A 271 15.31 33.37 22.47
CA GLY A 271 16.52 33.83 21.80
C GLY A 271 16.30 34.01 20.30
N ALA A 272 17.00 34.97 19.72
CA ALA A 272 17.10 35.15 18.27
C ALA A 272 18.58 35.22 17.90
N GLY A 273 19.02 34.35 16.99
CA GLY A 273 20.39 34.31 16.49
C GLY A 273 20.54 35.07 15.18
N SER A 274 21.77 35.44 14.82
CA SER A 274 22.11 35.92 13.49
C SER A 274 21.74 34.88 12.42
N GLY A 275 21.17 35.29 11.29
CA GLY A 275 20.79 34.39 10.20
C GLY A 275 19.34 33.87 10.24
N GLY A 276 18.45 34.50 11.00
CA GLY A 276 17.01 34.16 11.02
C GLY A 276 16.65 32.98 11.91
N TYR A 277 17.60 32.44 12.68
CA TYR A 277 17.35 31.46 13.73
C TYR A 277 16.58 32.09 14.90
N ALA A 278 15.51 31.44 15.34
CA ALA A 278 14.76 31.84 16.52
C ALA A 278 14.43 30.62 17.39
N ALA A 279 14.57 30.81 18.70
CA ALA A 279 14.20 29.84 19.71
C ALA A 279 13.03 30.37 20.54
N TYR A 280 12.02 29.54 20.73
CA TYR A 280 10.83 29.82 21.51
C TYR A 280 10.64 28.76 22.60
N LYS A 281 9.97 29.15 23.68
CA LYS A 281 9.67 28.28 24.81
C LYS A 281 8.17 28.34 25.13
N MET A 282 7.57 27.17 25.35
CA MET A 282 6.20 27.03 25.87
C MET A 282 6.24 26.20 27.15
N GLN A 283 5.58 26.68 28.19
CA GLN A 283 5.40 25.95 29.45
C GLN A 283 4.10 25.14 29.38
N ARG A 284 4.16 23.82 29.61
CA ARG A 284 3.00 22.94 29.75
C ARG A 284 2.98 22.28 31.13
N ILE A 285 1.83 21.75 31.54
CA ILE A 285 1.70 21.00 32.79
C ILE A 285 2.67 19.81 32.73
N GLY A 286 3.66 19.79 33.63
CA GLY A 286 4.65 18.72 33.73
C GLY A 286 5.75 18.69 32.65
N SER A 287 5.80 19.64 31.71
CA SER A 287 6.84 19.67 30.68
C SER A 287 7.14 21.06 30.11
N VAL A 288 8.33 21.22 29.55
CA VAL A 288 8.69 22.40 28.73
C VAL A 288 8.91 21.97 27.30
N VAL A 289 8.31 22.69 26.36
CA VAL A 289 8.53 22.50 24.93
C VAL A 289 9.39 23.64 24.40
N MET A 290 10.51 23.28 23.79
CA MET A 290 11.37 24.21 23.06
C MET A 290 11.09 24.09 21.57
N LEU A 291 10.88 25.23 20.91
CA LEU A 291 10.72 25.33 19.46
C LEU A 291 11.93 26.05 18.87
N HIS A 292 12.62 25.38 17.96
CA HIS A 292 13.71 25.94 17.18
C HIS A 292 13.22 26.14 15.76
N VAL A 293 13.35 27.36 15.22
CA VAL A 293 12.95 27.70 13.86
C VAL A 293 14.15 28.27 13.12
N THR A 294 14.48 27.68 11.98
CA THR A 294 15.57 28.14 11.11
C THR A 294 15.09 28.18 9.66
N PRO A 295 15.26 29.30 8.92
CA PRO A 295 15.08 29.29 7.47
C PRO A 295 16.19 28.43 6.85
N TYR A 296 15.86 27.19 6.49
CA TYR A 296 16.82 26.21 6.03
C TYR A 296 16.16 25.19 5.12
N GLY A 297 16.79 24.95 3.98
CA GLY A 297 16.32 24.00 2.96
C GLY A 297 16.25 24.62 1.58
N PRO A 298 15.99 23.82 0.54
CA PRO A 298 15.99 24.30 -0.83
C PRO A 298 14.68 25.06 -1.12
N SER A 299 14.79 26.27 -1.67
CA SER A 299 13.63 27.13 -1.93
C SER A 299 12.68 26.55 -2.97
N ILE A 300 11.40 26.91 -2.84
CA ILE A 300 10.32 26.62 -3.79
C ILE A 300 9.55 27.91 -4.02
N LEU A 301 9.31 28.29 -5.28
CA LEU A 301 8.67 29.56 -5.63
C LEU A 301 9.31 30.77 -4.92
N ASP A 302 10.63 30.75 -4.78
CA ASP A 302 11.44 31.78 -4.13
C ASP A 302 11.15 31.96 -2.62
N GLU A 303 10.37 31.04 -2.03
CA GLU A 303 10.15 30.90 -0.59
C GLU A 303 11.12 29.87 -0.01
N LEU A 304 11.88 30.25 1.02
CA LEU A 304 12.70 29.32 1.80
C LEU A 304 11.80 28.61 2.84
N PRO A 305 11.80 27.26 2.88
CA PRO A 305 11.11 26.55 3.96
C PRO A 305 11.78 26.86 5.30
N ARG A 306 10.99 26.81 6.38
CA ARG A 306 11.50 26.96 7.74
C ARG A 306 11.58 25.56 8.37
N PHE A 307 12.79 25.11 8.67
CA PHE A 307 13.02 23.88 9.41
C PHE A 307 12.67 24.13 10.88
N ILE A 308 11.87 23.23 11.46
CA ILE A 308 11.46 23.30 12.85
C ILE A 308 11.92 22.06 13.62
N VAL A 309 12.31 22.28 14.87
CA VAL A 309 12.56 21.22 15.86
C VAL A 309 11.78 21.55 17.12
N LEU A 310 10.91 20.63 17.52
CA LEU A 310 10.19 20.66 18.79
C LEU A 310 10.82 19.64 19.73
N GLU A 311 11.25 20.09 20.90
CA GLU A 311 11.91 19.26 21.90
C GLU A 311 11.15 19.36 23.22
N GLN A 312 10.67 18.22 23.73
CA GLN A 312 9.97 18.18 25.00
C GLN A 312 10.89 17.70 26.11
N HIS A 313 10.86 18.44 27.23
CA HIS A 313 11.56 18.11 28.46
C HIS A 313 10.55 17.68 29.53
N ILE A 314 10.64 16.43 29.97
CA ILE A 314 9.82 15.85 31.05
C ILE A 314 10.66 15.90 32.33
N GLY A 315 10.23 16.69 33.31
CA GLY A 315 10.94 16.87 34.58
C GLY A 315 11.06 18.35 34.98
N GLY A 316 10.84 18.64 36.27
CA GLY A 316 10.73 19.99 36.82
C GLY A 316 11.86 20.94 36.42
N THR A 317 11.48 22.07 35.83
CA THR A 317 12.36 23.21 35.57
C THR A 317 12.78 23.89 36.86
N ASN A 318 14.04 24.31 36.94
CA ASN A 318 14.37 25.63 37.50
C ASN A 318 15.73 26.20 37.04
N ASN A 319 16.67 25.42 36.50
CA ASN A 319 18.00 25.96 36.11
C ASN A 319 18.39 25.66 34.66
N LEU A 320 17.72 26.30 33.69
CA LEU A 320 18.19 26.40 32.30
C LEU A 320 18.69 27.83 32.05
N THR A 321 19.75 28.24 32.75
CA THR A 321 20.47 29.50 32.50
C THR A 321 21.71 29.25 31.63
N GLY A 322 21.90 30.10 30.61
CA GLY A 322 23.17 30.43 29.96
C GLY A 322 23.87 29.41 29.06
N ASN A 323 23.88 28.11 29.38
CA ASN A 323 24.77 27.12 28.74
C ASN A 323 24.04 26.07 27.86
N CYS A 324 22.83 26.39 27.41
CA CYS A 324 21.84 25.44 26.88
C CYS A 324 22.20 24.77 25.53
N ILE A 325 23.12 25.34 24.75
CA ILE A 325 23.48 24.78 23.43
C ILE A 325 24.29 23.48 23.58
N ARG A 326 25.16 23.35 24.59
CA ARG A 326 25.91 22.09 24.84
C ARG A 326 25.06 20.98 25.47
N GLN A 327 23.91 21.31 26.09
CA GLN A 327 22.96 20.31 26.60
C GLN A 327 21.97 19.82 25.53
N ALA A 328 21.86 20.51 24.39
CA ALA A 328 21.07 20.04 23.23
C ALA A 328 21.63 18.79 22.55
N SER A 329 22.87 18.39 22.85
CA SER A 329 23.50 17.18 22.31
C SER A 329 23.19 15.89 23.09
N LYS A 330 22.55 15.97 24.26
CA LYS A 330 22.07 14.78 24.98
C LYS A 330 20.74 14.33 24.37
N PRO A 331 20.56 13.05 24.01
CA PRO A 331 19.33 12.56 23.39
C PRO A 331 18.14 12.84 24.33
N ARG A 332 17.21 13.66 23.85
CA ARG A 332 16.01 14.09 24.58
C ARG A 332 14.90 13.05 24.41
N LEU A 333 14.09 12.88 25.46
CA LEU A 333 13.09 11.81 25.57
C LEU A 333 12.07 11.77 24.43
N CYS A 334 11.65 12.93 23.88
CA CYS A 334 10.82 13.03 22.68
C CYS A 334 11.15 14.30 21.88
N HIS A 335 11.34 14.17 20.56
CA HIS A 335 11.49 15.31 19.66
C HIS A 335 10.76 15.08 18.34
N VAL A 336 10.25 16.16 17.74
CA VAL A 336 9.63 16.17 16.42
C VAL A 336 10.41 17.16 15.55
N CYS A 337 10.84 16.74 14.36
CA CYS A 337 11.53 17.60 13.43
C CYS A 337 10.95 17.51 12.02
N GLY A 338 10.93 18.65 11.31
CA GLY A 338 10.33 18.73 10.00
C GLY A 338 10.48 20.10 9.35
N TYR A 339 9.83 20.27 8.22
CA TYR A 339 9.81 21.50 7.45
C TYR A 339 8.43 22.12 7.51
N THR A 340 8.41 23.44 7.65
CA THR A 340 7.20 24.23 7.45
C THR A 340 7.33 24.99 6.15
N TYR A 341 6.32 24.85 5.31
CA TYR A 341 6.24 25.53 4.04
C TYR A 341 4.79 25.89 3.79
N SER A 342 4.53 27.16 3.50
CA SER A 342 3.20 27.59 3.13
C SER A 342 2.12 27.19 4.16
N GLY A 343 2.42 27.35 5.46
CA GLY A 343 1.52 27.00 6.56
C GLY A 343 1.38 25.50 6.87
N ALA A 344 1.94 24.61 6.05
CA ALA A 344 1.90 23.17 6.26
C ALA A 344 3.16 22.63 6.94
N TYR A 345 2.97 21.64 7.83
CA TYR A 345 4.04 20.83 8.40
C TYR A 345 4.28 19.59 7.56
N PHE A 346 5.54 19.40 7.15
CA PHE A 346 6.05 18.25 6.44
C PHE A 346 7.10 17.55 7.31
N GLN A 347 6.99 16.24 7.47
CA GLN A 347 8.12 15.45 7.93
C GLN A 347 9.27 15.51 6.90
N ALA A 348 10.49 15.18 7.31
CA ALA A 348 11.65 15.23 6.43
C ALA A 348 11.47 14.42 5.12
N GLN A 349 10.86 13.23 5.24
CA GLN A 349 10.55 12.37 4.09
C GLN A 349 9.50 12.98 3.15
N GLU A 350 8.46 13.59 3.71
CA GLU A 350 7.39 14.25 2.96
C GLU A 350 7.93 15.46 2.20
N TRP A 351 8.76 16.27 2.87
CA TRP A 351 9.44 17.42 2.25
C TRP A 351 10.37 16.99 1.12
N ALA A 352 11.16 15.94 1.33
CA ALA A 352 12.01 15.37 0.29
C ALA A 352 11.19 14.86 -0.90
N ALA A 353 10.06 14.18 -0.65
CA ALA A 353 9.15 13.68 -1.66
C ALA A 353 8.54 14.82 -2.50
N LEU A 354 8.14 15.91 -1.85
CA LEU A 354 7.68 17.15 -2.49
C LEU A 354 8.77 17.77 -3.36
N LYS A 355 9.95 18.02 -2.78
CA LYS A 355 11.04 18.73 -3.48
C LYS A 355 11.59 17.96 -4.67
N VAL A 356 11.85 16.67 -4.50
CA VAL A 356 12.32 15.80 -5.59
C VAL A 356 11.34 15.83 -6.75
N ARG A 357 10.03 15.84 -6.46
CA ARG A 357 9.03 15.90 -7.53
C ARG A 357 8.97 17.28 -8.19
N TYR A 358 9.07 18.35 -7.42
CA TYR A 358 9.14 19.72 -7.93
C TYR A 358 10.32 19.90 -8.90
N ASP A 359 11.54 19.54 -8.46
CA ASP A 359 12.76 19.69 -9.27
C ASP A 359 12.71 18.86 -10.56
N HIS A 360 12.20 17.64 -10.47
CA HIS A 360 12.08 16.78 -11.63
C HIS A 360 11.12 17.34 -12.69
N GLU A 361 10.03 18.04 -12.30
CA GLU A 361 9.15 18.70 -13.28
C GLU A 361 9.85 19.89 -13.95
N LEU A 362 10.61 20.69 -13.21
CA LEU A 362 11.42 21.79 -13.76
C LEU A 362 12.54 21.28 -14.68
N GLU A 363 13.20 20.17 -14.35
CA GLU A 363 14.18 19.52 -15.24
C GLU A 363 13.53 19.11 -16.57
N ASN A 364 12.34 18.49 -16.53
CA ASN A 364 11.63 18.14 -17.76
C ASN A 364 11.21 19.38 -18.56
N TYR A 365 10.81 20.46 -17.89
CA TYR A 365 10.47 21.72 -18.56
C TYR A 365 11.68 22.31 -19.28
N SER A 366 12.82 22.44 -18.58
CA SER A 366 14.07 22.93 -19.16
C SER A 366 14.51 22.08 -20.37
N ASN A 367 14.43 20.75 -20.26
CA ASN A 367 14.72 19.84 -21.37
C ASN A 367 13.75 20.03 -22.53
N ALA A 368 12.45 20.18 -22.27
CA ALA A 368 11.44 20.41 -23.30
C ALA A 368 11.69 21.74 -24.05
N CYS A 369 12.01 22.81 -23.33
CA CYS A 369 12.40 24.09 -23.92
C CYS A 369 13.67 23.98 -24.78
N ARG A 370 14.67 23.20 -24.35
CA ARG A 370 15.87 22.95 -25.15
C ARG A 370 15.56 22.23 -26.46
N ILE A 371 14.68 21.22 -26.42
CA ILE A 371 14.23 20.48 -27.62
C ILE A 371 13.48 21.43 -28.56
N MET A 372 12.57 22.25 -28.02
CA MET A 372 11.85 23.27 -28.80
C MET A 372 12.81 24.29 -29.43
N GLY A 373 13.82 24.77 -28.68
CA GLY A 373 14.86 25.67 -29.20
C GLY A 373 15.69 25.04 -30.32
N THR A 374 16.00 23.75 -30.24
CA THR A 374 16.68 23.04 -31.34
C THR A 374 15.82 22.88 -32.59
N ALA A 375 14.49 22.84 -32.45
CA ALA A 375 13.57 22.81 -33.60
C ALA A 375 13.56 24.12 -34.40
N LEU A 376 13.97 25.25 -33.80
CA LEU A 376 14.09 26.54 -34.46
C LEU A 376 15.38 26.70 -35.28
N LEU A 377 16.34 25.77 -35.19
CA LEU A 377 17.55 25.79 -36.01
C LEU A 377 17.23 25.51 -37.50
N PRO A 378 18.06 25.96 -38.47
CA PRO A 378 17.89 25.64 -39.88
C PRO A 378 17.86 24.12 -40.15
N ALA A 379 17.14 23.68 -41.19
CA ALA A 379 16.88 22.26 -41.49
C ALA A 379 18.13 21.36 -41.49
N HIS A 380 19.26 21.86 -41.98
CA HIS A 380 20.54 21.13 -42.02
C HIS A 380 21.20 20.92 -40.65
N LYS A 381 20.75 21.62 -39.60
CA LYS A 381 21.19 21.45 -38.19
C LYS A 381 20.15 20.73 -37.33
N ARG A 382 19.01 20.36 -37.91
CA ARG A 382 17.94 19.64 -37.21
C ARG A 382 18.22 18.16 -37.22
N ASN A 383 18.07 17.53 -36.07
CA ASN A 383 17.85 16.09 -36.02
C ASN A 383 16.37 15.85 -36.37
N MET A 384 16.09 15.19 -37.51
CA MET A 384 14.71 15.02 -38.03
C MET A 384 13.75 14.31 -37.05
N GLN A 385 14.27 13.54 -36.10
CA GLN A 385 13.46 12.87 -35.07
C GLN A 385 12.96 13.83 -33.97
N ASP A 386 13.62 14.98 -33.78
CA ASP A 386 13.35 15.92 -32.68
C ASP A 386 12.39 17.06 -33.10
N THR A 387 12.02 17.15 -34.38
CA THR A 387 11.33 18.31 -34.97
C THR A 387 9.81 18.21 -35.06
N LYS A 388 9.16 17.47 -34.16
CA LYS A 388 7.70 17.61 -34.02
C LYS A 388 7.44 18.97 -33.38
N VAL A 389 6.93 19.91 -34.18
CA VAL A 389 6.60 21.30 -33.84
C VAL A 389 6.03 21.37 -32.42
N ALA A 390 6.88 21.73 -31.45
CA ALA A 390 6.45 21.94 -30.08
C ALA A 390 5.97 23.38 -30.01
N THR A 391 4.67 23.58 -30.17
CA THR A 391 4.05 24.86 -29.81
C THR A 391 4.16 25.06 -28.30
N PRO A 392 4.28 26.31 -27.82
CA PRO A 392 4.17 26.60 -26.39
C PRO A 392 2.86 26.01 -25.83
N PRO A 393 2.88 25.46 -24.61
CA PRO A 393 1.67 24.95 -24.00
C PRO A 393 0.71 26.11 -23.67
N VAL A 394 -0.56 25.92 -23.95
CA VAL A 394 -1.63 26.93 -23.79
C VAL A 394 -2.60 26.61 -22.67
N ASP A 395 -2.60 25.36 -22.20
CA ASP A 395 -3.49 24.83 -21.19
C ASP A 395 -2.78 23.72 -20.38
N LEU A 396 -3.43 23.22 -19.33
CA LEU A 396 -2.84 22.16 -18.50
C LEU A 396 -2.60 20.85 -19.27
N LYS A 397 -3.41 20.55 -20.29
CA LYS A 397 -3.31 19.31 -21.10
C LYS A 397 -2.08 19.34 -22.00
N SER A 398 -1.91 20.43 -22.75
CA SER A 398 -0.77 20.73 -23.60
C SER A 398 0.51 20.91 -22.77
N LEU A 399 0.46 21.53 -21.58
CA LEU A 399 1.61 21.56 -20.68
C LEU A 399 2.05 20.15 -20.27
N LYS A 400 1.10 19.28 -19.89
CA LYS A 400 1.43 17.87 -19.57
C LYS A 400 2.01 17.13 -20.76
N ALA A 401 1.57 17.44 -21.99
CA ALA A 401 2.12 16.85 -23.21
C ALA A 401 3.54 17.39 -23.50
N PHE A 402 3.74 18.70 -23.38
CA PHE A 402 5.04 19.37 -23.53
C PHE A 402 6.06 18.84 -22.53
N LEU A 403 5.71 18.74 -21.25
CA LEU A 403 6.60 18.17 -20.23
C LEU A 403 6.96 16.69 -20.47
N ARG A 404 6.18 15.95 -21.27
CA ARG A 404 6.54 14.57 -21.66
C ARG A 404 7.62 14.54 -22.73
N THR A 405 7.77 15.56 -23.56
CA THR A 405 8.82 15.61 -24.59
C THR A 405 10.19 15.81 -23.96
N GLY A 406 10.29 16.59 -22.89
CA GLY A 406 11.52 16.80 -22.13
C GLY A 406 11.94 15.64 -21.22
N ARG A 407 11.18 14.53 -21.18
CA ARG A 407 11.55 13.35 -20.39
C ARG A 407 12.63 12.54 -21.09
N ARG A 408 13.49 11.90 -20.30
CA ARG A 408 14.46 10.93 -20.83
C ARG A 408 13.75 9.85 -21.67
N PRO A 409 14.26 9.46 -22.85
CA PRO A 409 13.57 8.55 -23.77
C PRO A 409 13.13 7.22 -23.13
N GLN A 410 13.97 6.64 -22.26
CA GLN A 410 13.64 5.40 -21.55
C GLN A 410 12.41 5.56 -20.64
N LYS A 411 12.33 6.69 -19.92
CA LYS A 411 11.21 7.00 -19.03
C LYS A 411 9.95 7.30 -19.84
N GLN A 412 10.08 8.05 -20.92
CA GLN A 412 8.99 8.32 -21.85
C GLN A 412 8.43 7.02 -22.45
N ARG A 413 9.28 6.09 -22.92
CA ARG A 413 8.86 4.77 -23.42
C ARG A 413 8.13 3.96 -22.36
N LYS A 414 8.63 3.95 -21.11
CA LYS A 414 7.96 3.28 -19.99
C LYS A 414 6.58 3.88 -19.72
N ASP A 415 6.51 5.20 -19.63
CA ASP A 415 5.26 5.92 -19.36
C ASP A 415 4.25 5.70 -20.50
N ASN A 416 4.71 5.71 -21.76
CA ASN A 416 3.88 5.42 -22.93
C ASN A 416 3.37 3.98 -22.90
N GLY A 417 4.20 3.00 -22.52
CA GLY A 417 3.77 1.61 -22.35
C GLY A 417 2.70 1.46 -21.26
N ILE A 418 2.87 2.18 -20.14
CA ILE A 418 1.88 2.22 -19.05
C ILE A 418 0.56 2.82 -19.54
N TRP A 419 0.60 3.99 -20.21
CA TRP A 419 -0.61 4.63 -20.73
C TRP A 419 -1.28 3.82 -21.84
N LYS A 420 -0.51 3.13 -22.68
CA LYS A 420 -1.06 2.20 -23.67
C LYS A 420 -1.84 1.08 -22.99
N SER A 421 -1.31 0.52 -21.90
CA SER A 421 -2.01 -0.50 -21.09
C SER A 421 -3.30 0.04 -20.47
N ILE A 422 -3.25 1.24 -19.88
CA ILE A 422 -4.43 1.89 -19.30
C ILE A 422 -5.49 2.15 -20.38
N ASN A 423 -5.10 2.72 -21.51
CA ASN A 423 -6.03 3.01 -22.60
C ASN A 423 -6.64 1.73 -23.18
N ALA A 424 -5.87 0.64 -23.31
CA ALA A 424 -6.40 -0.65 -23.73
C ALA A 424 -7.47 -1.17 -22.75
N GLU A 425 -7.28 -0.96 -21.45
CA GLU A 425 -8.29 -1.31 -20.45
C GLU A 425 -9.52 -0.39 -20.51
N VAL A 426 -9.34 0.90 -20.83
CA VAL A 426 -10.43 1.87 -21.11
C VAL A 426 -11.26 1.40 -22.29
N GLU A 427 -10.63 1.05 -23.41
CA GLU A 427 -11.32 0.50 -24.58
C GLU A 427 -12.05 -0.81 -24.23
N ARG A 428 -11.37 -1.72 -23.52
CA ARG A 428 -11.99 -2.99 -23.11
C ARG A 428 -13.25 -2.76 -22.27
N MET A 429 -13.23 -1.78 -21.37
CA MET A 429 -14.40 -1.44 -20.57
C MET A 429 -15.50 -0.78 -21.39
N ALA A 430 -15.16 0.13 -22.31
CA ALA A 430 -16.12 0.73 -23.22
C ALA A 430 -16.82 -0.35 -24.07
N SER A 431 -16.07 -1.33 -24.59
CA SER A 431 -16.63 -2.48 -25.31
C SER A 431 -17.61 -3.30 -24.46
N VAL A 432 -17.27 -3.54 -23.19
CA VAL A 432 -18.17 -4.27 -22.27
C VAL A 432 -19.46 -3.48 -22.04
N VAL A 433 -19.38 -2.17 -21.77
CA VAL A 433 -20.57 -1.33 -21.58
C VAL A 433 -21.41 -1.28 -22.85
N ALA A 434 -20.79 -1.15 -24.03
CA ALA A 434 -21.48 -1.17 -25.31
C ALA A 434 -22.21 -2.51 -25.57
N GLN A 435 -21.63 -3.65 -25.17
CA GLN A 435 -22.33 -4.94 -25.21
C GLN A 435 -23.57 -4.95 -24.32
N TYR A 436 -23.47 -4.42 -23.10
CA TYR A 436 -24.63 -4.28 -22.22
C TYR A 436 -25.68 -3.31 -22.79
N GLN A 437 -25.28 -2.23 -23.49
CA GLN A 437 -26.22 -1.33 -24.18
C GLN A 437 -26.96 -2.06 -25.31
N ALA A 438 -26.25 -2.84 -26.12
CA ALA A 438 -26.84 -3.63 -27.21
C ALA A 438 -27.84 -4.68 -26.69
N MET A 439 -27.61 -5.20 -25.48
CA MET A 439 -28.52 -6.13 -24.79
C MET A 439 -29.65 -5.43 -24.03
N ASN A 440 -29.74 -4.09 -24.06
CA ASN A 440 -30.65 -3.28 -23.22
C ASN A 440 -30.50 -3.57 -21.71
N GLN A 441 -29.31 -3.98 -21.29
CA GLN A 441 -28.97 -4.31 -19.89
C GLN A 441 -28.09 -3.23 -19.24
N ALA A 442 -27.52 -2.30 -20.02
CA ALA A 442 -26.72 -1.22 -19.46
C ALA A 442 -27.62 -0.25 -18.66
N PRO A 443 -27.12 0.28 -17.52
CA PRO A 443 -27.86 1.27 -16.75
C PRO A 443 -28.13 2.52 -17.60
N PRO A 444 -29.39 2.99 -17.73
CA PRO A 444 -29.70 4.20 -18.48
C PRO A 444 -29.04 5.45 -17.86
N ARG A 445 -28.75 5.39 -16.56
CA ARG A 445 -28.21 6.48 -15.75
C ARG A 445 -27.05 5.99 -14.91
N VAL A 446 -25.95 6.75 -14.90
CA VAL A 446 -24.77 6.42 -14.07
C VAL A 446 -24.31 7.67 -13.31
N ILE A 447 -24.25 7.58 -11.99
CA ILE A 447 -23.62 8.61 -11.15
C ILE A 447 -22.24 8.09 -10.73
N LEU A 448 -21.17 8.79 -11.11
CA LEU A 448 -19.82 8.49 -10.63
C LEU A 448 -19.51 9.43 -9.46
N TYR A 449 -19.64 8.91 -8.23
CA TYR A 449 -19.38 9.70 -7.03
C TYR A 449 -17.92 9.54 -6.58
N LEU A 450 -17.10 10.57 -6.82
CA LEU A 450 -15.67 10.59 -6.52
C LEU A 450 -15.38 11.41 -5.26
N GLU A 451 -14.88 10.75 -4.22
CA GLU A 451 -14.63 11.40 -2.93
C GLU A 451 -13.25 11.09 -2.36
N GLY A 452 -12.71 12.00 -1.55
CA GLY A 452 -11.45 11.79 -0.84
C GLY A 452 -10.63 13.05 -0.72
N LEU A 453 -9.46 12.93 -0.10
CA LEU A 453 -8.59 14.06 0.22
C LEU A 453 -8.11 14.82 -1.02
N ASP A 454 -7.65 16.05 -0.80
CA ASP A 454 -6.97 16.81 -1.84
C ASP A 454 -5.70 16.09 -2.28
N CYS A 455 -5.40 16.19 -3.58
CA CYS A 455 -4.29 15.47 -4.21
C CYS A 455 -4.37 13.93 -4.16
N SER A 456 -5.47 13.31 -3.72
CA SER A 456 -5.66 11.84 -3.71
C SER A 456 -5.89 11.20 -5.09
N GLY A 457 -5.77 11.98 -6.17
CA GLY A 457 -5.83 11.44 -7.52
C GLY A 457 -7.24 11.19 -8.07
N LYS A 458 -8.31 11.69 -7.42
CA LYS A 458 -9.72 11.65 -7.85
C LYS A 458 -9.88 11.88 -9.36
N SER A 459 -9.57 13.08 -9.84
CA SER A 459 -9.75 13.45 -11.25
C SER A 459 -8.81 12.69 -12.21
N SER A 460 -7.70 12.13 -11.72
CA SER A 460 -6.70 11.44 -12.58
C SER A 460 -6.89 9.92 -12.69
N THR A 461 -7.75 9.36 -11.84
CA THR A 461 -8.00 7.91 -11.75
C THR A 461 -9.49 7.63 -11.91
N GLY A 462 -10.38 8.38 -11.24
CA GLY A 462 -11.83 8.24 -11.37
C GLY A 462 -12.36 8.59 -12.76
N MET A 463 -11.79 9.62 -13.41
CA MET A 463 -12.20 10.05 -14.76
C MET A 463 -11.91 9.02 -15.86
N LEU A 464 -11.16 7.95 -15.59
CA LEU A 464 -10.98 6.88 -16.57
C LEU A 464 -12.29 6.13 -16.86
N ILE A 465 -13.20 6.09 -15.88
CA ILE A 465 -14.53 5.50 -16.08
C ILE A 465 -15.39 6.41 -16.93
N SER A 466 -15.34 7.72 -16.69
CA SER A 466 -15.98 8.72 -17.55
C SER A 466 -15.48 8.63 -19.01
N ASP A 467 -14.17 8.51 -19.24
CA ASP A 467 -13.60 8.32 -20.60
C ASP A 467 -14.17 7.07 -21.29
N ALA A 468 -14.24 5.94 -20.58
CA ALA A 468 -14.83 4.73 -21.16
C ALA A 468 -16.33 4.86 -21.45
N LEU A 469 -17.09 5.55 -20.59
CA LEU A 469 -18.51 5.81 -20.79
C LEU A 469 -18.74 6.71 -22.02
N GLN A 470 -17.93 7.77 -22.19
CA GLN A 470 -17.99 8.63 -23.38
C GLN A 470 -17.69 7.84 -24.68
N ARG A 471 -16.72 6.91 -24.64
CA ARG A 471 -16.39 6.06 -25.79
C ARG A 471 -17.50 5.08 -26.20
N CYS A 472 -18.44 4.77 -25.31
CA CYS A 472 -19.65 4.02 -25.61
C CYS A 472 -20.92 4.91 -25.64
N SER A 473 -20.76 6.18 -26.03
CA SER A 473 -21.87 7.10 -26.32
C SER A 473 -22.75 7.45 -25.11
N TYR A 474 -22.26 7.32 -23.88
CA TYR A 474 -22.91 8.02 -22.77
C TYR A 474 -22.64 9.53 -22.90
N SER A 475 -23.67 10.34 -22.65
CA SER A 475 -23.46 11.75 -22.40
C SER A 475 -22.96 11.92 -20.96
N VAL A 476 -21.72 12.38 -20.78
CA VAL A 476 -21.08 12.47 -19.46
C VAL A 476 -20.80 13.92 -19.10
N GLU A 477 -21.46 14.37 -18.04
CA GLU A 477 -21.30 15.70 -17.47
C GLU A 477 -20.52 15.65 -16.15
N ILE A 478 -19.86 16.76 -15.79
CA ILE A 478 -19.09 16.86 -14.55
C ILE A 478 -19.70 17.95 -13.66
N ALA A 479 -20.22 17.54 -12.51
CA ALA A 479 -20.67 18.43 -11.46
C ALA A 479 -19.57 18.59 -10.41
N GLN A 480 -19.05 19.81 -10.26
CA GLN A 480 -18.06 20.13 -9.23
C GLN A 480 -18.73 20.65 -7.97
N HIS A 481 -18.44 20.02 -6.83
CA HIS A 481 -19.01 20.40 -5.53
C HIS A 481 -17.92 20.91 -4.57
N ASN A 482 -17.04 21.77 -5.09
CA ASN A 482 -15.85 22.25 -4.37
C ASN A 482 -16.12 23.36 -3.34
N ARG A 483 -17.33 23.95 -3.32
CA ARG A 483 -17.67 25.07 -2.44
C ARG A 483 -18.60 24.62 -1.30
N PRO A 484 -18.49 25.20 -0.10
CA PRO A 484 -19.51 25.04 0.93
C PRO A 484 -20.90 25.42 0.40
N PRO A 485 -21.97 24.83 0.93
CA PRO A 485 -23.33 25.19 0.53
C PRO A 485 -23.60 26.66 0.85
N THR A 486 -24.28 27.38 -0.06
CA THR A 486 -24.73 28.76 0.19
C THR A 486 -25.77 28.81 1.31
N PRO A 487 -26.01 29.97 1.95
CA PRO A 487 -27.06 30.10 2.96
C PRO A 487 -28.43 29.63 2.45
N GLU A 488 -28.79 29.97 1.21
CA GLU A 488 -30.03 29.51 0.56
C GLU A 488 -30.08 27.98 0.40
N GLN A 489 -28.96 27.35 0.05
CA GLN A 489 -28.86 25.90 -0.04
C GLN A 489 -28.92 25.22 1.34
N GLN A 490 -28.45 25.88 2.40
CA GLN A 490 -28.51 25.36 3.77
C GLN A 490 -29.94 25.34 4.33
N LEU A 491 -30.86 26.16 3.79
CA LEU A 491 -32.27 26.17 4.17
C LEU A 491 -33.07 24.99 3.59
N ARG A 492 -32.53 24.30 2.59
CA ARG A 492 -33.18 23.13 1.95
C ARG A 492 -32.73 21.83 2.62
N PRO A 493 -33.48 20.72 2.47
CA PRO A 493 -33.02 19.40 2.92
C PRO A 493 -31.63 19.10 2.32
N TRP A 494 -30.71 18.57 3.14
CA TRP A 494 -29.29 18.57 2.77
C TRP A 494 -28.97 17.79 1.47
N MET A 495 -29.70 16.71 1.18
CA MET A 495 -29.60 15.96 -0.08
C MET A 495 -30.36 16.62 -1.25
N ASP A 496 -31.33 17.48 -0.98
CA ASP A 496 -32.26 18.07 -1.97
C ASP A 496 -32.03 19.57 -2.22
N ARG A 497 -30.90 20.11 -1.79
CA ARG A 497 -30.59 21.53 -1.96
C ARG A 497 -30.16 21.94 -3.37
N GLY A 498 -30.52 21.15 -4.39
CA GLY A 498 -30.17 21.38 -5.79
C GLY A 498 -28.68 21.23 -6.12
N ARG A 499 -27.90 20.65 -5.18
CA ARG A 499 -26.46 20.42 -5.36
C ARG A 499 -26.18 19.04 -5.96
N PHE A 500 -26.89 18.00 -5.51
CA PHE A 500 -26.61 16.62 -5.91
C PHE A 500 -27.56 16.19 -7.01
N GLN A 501 -27.18 16.51 -8.24
CA GLN A 501 -28.01 16.37 -9.44
C GLN A 501 -28.02 14.92 -9.93
N TYR A 502 -29.20 14.46 -10.33
CA TYR A 502 -29.31 13.30 -11.21
C TYR A 502 -28.81 13.65 -12.61
N PRO A 503 -28.42 12.66 -13.44
CA PRO A 503 -28.06 12.93 -14.83
C PRO A 503 -29.15 13.73 -15.57
N ASP A 504 -30.42 13.48 -15.28
CA ASP A 504 -31.57 14.10 -15.98
C ASP A 504 -31.77 15.57 -15.59
N ASP A 505 -31.35 15.96 -14.37
CA ASP A 505 -31.43 17.34 -13.90
C ASP A 505 -30.55 18.30 -14.72
N LEU A 506 -29.53 17.78 -15.38
CA LEU A 506 -28.60 18.56 -16.20
C LEU A 506 -29.19 18.93 -17.57
N TYR A 507 -30.28 18.29 -17.97
CA TYR A 507 -30.91 18.44 -19.29
C TYR A 507 -32.27 19.14 -19.24
N ARG A 508 -32.62 19.78 -18.10
CA ARG A 508 -33.93 20.43 -17.90
C ARG A 508 -34.29 21.49 -18.96
N ASN A 509 -33.30 22.07 -19.64
CA ASN A 509 -33.48 23.07 -20.69
C ASN A 509 -33.30 22.53 -22.11
N SER A 510 -33.07 21.23 -22.29
CA SER A 510 -32.91 20.59 -23.60
C SER A 510 -34.11 19.71 -23.93
N ASP A 511 -34.54 19.71 -25.19
CA ASP A 511 -35.75 19.00 -25.63
C ASP A 511 -35.65 17.46 -25.51
N GLN A 512 -34.44 16.89 -25.35
CA GLN A 512 -34.24 15.44 -25.21
C GLN A 512 -33.11 15.08 -24.25
N VAL A 513 -33.45 14.32 -23.19
CA VAL A 513 -32.47 13.68 -22.32
C VAL A 513 -31.86 12.47 -23.06
N PRO A 514 -30.52 12.36 -23.15
CA PRO A 514 -29.88 11.21 -23.78
C PRO A 514 -30.32 9.88 -23.17
N ARG A 515 -30.49 8.85 -24.00
CA ARG A 515 -30.87 7.50 -23.55
C ARG A 515 -29.91 6.95 -22.50
N HIS A 516 -28.62 7.22 -22.66
CA HIS A 516 -27.57 6.89 -21.70
C HIS A 516 -26.90 8.18 -21.25
N ALA A 517 -27.10 8.54 -19.99
CA ALA A 517 -26.56 9.75 -19.39
C ALA A 517 -25.77 9.42 -18.13
N SER A 518 -24.70 10.16 -17.87
CA SER A 518 -23.90 10.04 -16.68
C SER A 518 -23.53 11.41 -16.14
N VAL A 519 -23.45 11.50 -14.82
CA VAL A 519 -22.89 12.65 -14.12
C VAL A 519 -21.75 12.20 -13.21
N VAL A 520 -20.66 12.93 -13.23
CA VAL A 520 -19.55 12.79 -12.28
C VAL A 520 -19.72 13.80 -11.17
N TRP A 521 -19.83 13.34 -9.94
CA TRP A 521 -19.74 14.20 -8.76
C TRP A 521 -18.27 14.27 -8.33
N ASP A 522 -17.58 15.35 -8.69
CA ASP A 522 -16.23 15.65 -8.17
C ASP A 522 -16.39 16.37 -6.82
N ARG A 523 -16.23 15.56 -5.75
CA ARG A 523 -16.75 15.79 -4.39
C ARG A 523 -18.27 15.69 -4.32
N GLY A 524 -18.78 15.37 -3.14
CA GLY A 524 -20.22 15.19 -2.92
C GLY A 524 -20.62 15.29 -1.45
N PRO A 525 -21.67 14.58 -1.00
CA PRO A 525 -22.22 14.68 0.34
C PRO A 525 -21.22 14.52 1.49
N ALA A 526 -20.21 13.64 1.35
CA ALA A 526 -19.17 13.48 2.38
C ALA A 526 -18.34 14.76 2.57
N GLY A 527 -18.18 15.58 1.53
CA GLY A 527 -17.50 16.87 1.61
C GLY A 527 -18.15 17.83 2.62
N ASP A 528 -19.45 17.71 2.87
CA ASP A 528 -20.12 18.51 3.90
C ASP A 528 -19.77 18.07 5.32
N PHE A 529 -19.50 16.78 5.54
CA PHE A 529 -19.01 16.29 6.82
C PHE A 529 -17.60 16.79 7.07
N VAL A 530 -16.74 16.75 6.05
CA VAL A 530 -15.34 17.14 6.20
C VAL A 530 -15.17 18.66 6.26
N TYR A 531 -15.76 19.39 5.31
CA TYR A 531 -15.54 20.83 5.09
C TYR A 531 -16.76 21.68 5.45
N GLY A 532 -17.98 21.14 5.33
CA GLY A 532 -19.24 21.86 5.60
C GLY A 532 -19.67 21.89 7.06
N GLY A 533 -18.90 21.29 7.98
CA GLY A 533 -19.16 21.33 9.42
C GLY A 533 -20.15 20.29 9.94
N LEU A 534 -20.71 19.40 9.11
CA LEU A 534 -21.67 18.39 9.59
C LEU A 534 -21.06 17.38 10.57
N HIS A 535 -19.72 17.24 10.61
CA HIS A 535 -19.03 16.43 11.63
C HIS A 535 -19.25 16.94 13.07
N LYS A 536 -19.65 18.21 13.25
CA LYS A 536 -19.90 18.83 14.56
C LYS A 536 -21.31 18.57 15.09
N LEU A 537 -22.20 18.02 14.25
CA LEU A 537 -23.55 17.67 14.66
C LEU A 537 -23.53 16.61 15.77
N SER A 538 -24.63 16.54 16.52
CA SER A 538 -24.83 15.46 17.48
C SER A 538 -24.78 14.09 16.78
N THR A 539 -24.43 13.04 17.52
CA THR A 539 -24.38 11.68 16.96
C THR A 539 -25.71 11.26 16.33
N GLU A 540 -26.84 11.62 16.94
CA GLU A 540 -28.17 11.33 16.43
C GLU A 540 -28.43 12.01 15.08
N GLU A 541 -28.12 13.30 14.95
CA GLU A 541 -28.26 14.03 13.69
C GLU A 541 -27.33 13.48 12.62
N LYS A 542 -26.08 13.12 12.95
CA LYS A 542 -25.16 12.48 12.01
C LYS A 542 -25.73 11.15 11.48
N LEU A 543 -26.26 10.31 12.37
CA LEU A 543 -26.89 9.04 12.00
C LEU A 543 -28.11 9.26 11.09
N LYS A 544 -28.92 10.29 11.37
CA LYS A 544 -30.03 10.69 10.50
C LYS A 544 -29.54 11.10 9.11
N ARG A 545 -28.49 11.91 9.02
CA ARG A 545 -27.89 12.28 7.72
C ARG A 545 -27.32 11.06 6.98
N TYR A 546 -26.67 10.14 7.69
CA TYR A 546 -26.20 8.89 7.07
C TYR A 546 -27.37 8.05 6.51
N GLU A 547 -28.50 7.98 7.22
CA GLU A 547 -29.71 7.30 6.73
C GLU A 547 -30.31 8.01 5.51
N GLU A 548 -30.39 9.34 5.51
CA GLU A 548 -30.88 10.11 4.38
C GLU A 548 -30.04 9.85 3.10
N PHE A 549 -28.71 9.73 3.23
CA PHE A 549 -27.86 9.35 2.10
C PHE A 549 -28.04 7.88 1.69
N ARG A 550 -28.19 6.96 2.64
CA ARG A 550 -28.48 5.54 2.37
C ARG A 550 -29.79 5.39 1.60
N GLN A 551 -30.83 6.10 2.02
CA GLN A 551 -32.11 6.12 1.32
C GLN A 551 -31.99 6.69 -0.09
N TYR A 552 -31.19 7.75 -0.29
CA TYR A 552 -30.88 8.27 -1.62
C TYR A 552 -30.19 7.21 -2.51
N ASP A 553 -29.19 6.51 -1.98
CA ASP A 553 -28.49 5.43 -2.67
C ASP A 553 -29.44 4.28 -3.05
N TYR A 554 -30.32 3.88 -2.13
CA TYR A 554 -31.37 2.90 -2.40
C TYR A 554 -32.34 3.36 -3.50
N ASN A 555 -32.79 4.61 -3.45
CA ASN A 555 -33.69 5.19 -4.46
C ASN A 555 -33.04 5.21 -5.85
N CYS A 556 -31.75 5.55 -5.95
CA CYS A 556 -31.00 5.49 -7.21
C CYS A 556 -31.17 4.13 -7.89
N ARG A 557 -31.02 3.03 -7.13
CA ARG A 557 -31.21 1.69 -7.69
C ARG A 557 -32.63 1.46 -8.18
N ASN A 558 -33.63 1.82 -7.39
CA ASN A 558 -35.05 1.68 -7.75
C ASN A 558 -35.40 2.43 -9.04
N GLU A 559 -34.75 3.57 -9.25
CA GLU A 559 -34.89 4.42 -10.44
C GLU A 559 -33.95 3.99 -11.59
N SER A 560 -33.36 2.80 -11.51
CA SER A 560 -32.43 2.27 -12.52
C SER A 560 -31.18 3.15 -12.75
N VAL A 561 -30.74 3.85 -11.70
CA VAL A 561 -29.50 4.63 -11.66
C VAL A 561 -28.39 3.82 -10.97
N LEU A 562 -27.28 3.61 -11.69
CA LEU A 562 -26.07 3.03 -11.11
C LEU A 562 -25.28 4.13 -10.38
N LEU A 563 -25.38 4.18 -9.06
CA LEU A 563 -24.57 5.05 -8.21
C LEU A 563 -23.23 4.38 -7.87
N CYS A 564 -22.15 4.72 -8.58
CA CYS A 564 -20.82 4.18 -8.33
C CYS A 564 -20.05 5.05 -7.33
N LYS A 565 -19.99 4.63 -6.06
CA LYS A 565 -19.35 5.37 -4.96
C LYS A 565 -17.88 4.98 -4.80
N MET A 566 -16.98 5.95 -4.88
CA MET A 566 -15.52 5.74 -4.81
C MET A 566 -14.86 6.65 -3.78
N PHE A 567 -14.11 6.04 -2.87
CA PHE A 567 -13.33 6.72 -1.85
C PHE A 567 -11.83 6.60 -2.14
N PHE A 568 -11.21 7.70 -2.56
CA PHE A 568 -9.79 7.76 -2.92
C PHE A 568 -8.94 8.05 -1.69
N VAL A 569 -8.08 7.08 -1.36
CA VAL A 569 -7.13 7.16 -0.25
C VAL A 569 -5.71 7.15 -0.80
N THR A 570 -4.85 7.98 -0.23
CA THR A 570 -3.43 8.05 -0.62
C THR A 570 -2.60 8.37 0.60
N ASP A 571 -1.35 7.92 0.63
CA ASP A 571 -0.41 8.28 1.68
C ASP A 571 0.07 9.75 1.57
N ARG A 572 0.58 10.28 2.69
CA ARG A 572 1.08 11.66 2.80
C ARG A 572 2.25 11.95 1.85
N ASP A 573 3.17 11.01 1.62
CA ASP A 573 4.28 11.21 0.66
C ASP A 573 3.77 11.38 -0.77
N SER A 574 2.74 10.62 -1.15
CA SER A 574 2.10 10.71 -2.46
C SER A 574 1.33 12.02 -2.63
N ILE A 575 0.72 12.56 -1.57
CA ILE A 575 0.17 13.93 -1.57
C ILE A 575 1.30 14.94 -1.73
N ALA A 576 2.36 14.83 -0.94
CA ALA A 576 3.51 15.74 -0.98
C ALA A 576 4.16 15.77 -2.38
N LYS A 577 4.35 14.61 -3.03
CA LYS A 577 4.78 14.53 -4.44
C LYS A 577 3.82 15.29 -5.36
N THR A 578 2.52 15.18 -5.15
CA THR A 578 1.51 15.84 -5.98
C THR A 578 1.54 17.35 -5.79
N LEU A 579 1.68 17.83 -4.55
CA LEU A 579 1.89 19.24 -4.24
C LEU A 579 3.15 19.77 -4.93
N GLY A 580 4.27 19.05 -4.82
CA GLY A 580 5.53 19.41 -5.49
C GLY A 580 5.39 19.52 -7.00
N LYS A 581 4.66 18.58 -7.62
CA LYS A 581 4.33 18.65 -9.05
C LYS A 581 3.52 19.92 -9.39
N ARG A 582 2.47 20.22 -8.62
CA ARG A 582 1.59 21.37 -8.87
C ARG A 582 2.32 22.70 -8.65
N LEU A 583 3.17 22.80 -7.62
CA LEU A 583 4.04 23.95 -7.37
C LEU A 583 5.00 24.22 -8.55
N ALA A 584 5.56 23.15 -9.14
CA ALA A 584 6.41 23.30 -10.31
C ALA A 584 5.60 23.79 -11.51
N HIS A 585 4.38 23.28 -11.70
CA HIS A 585 3.49 23.74 -12.79
C HIS A 585 3.12 25.22 -12.62
N LYS A 586 2.88 25.67 -11.39
CA LYS A 586 2.68 27.10 -11.08
C LYS A 586 3.91 27.94 -11.41
N LYS A 587 5.12 27.48 -11.09
CA LYS A 587 6.36 28.18 -11.50
C LYS A 587 6.48 28.29 -13.01
N ILE A 588 6.26 27.16 -13.71
CA ILE A 588 6.34 27.10 -15.16
C ILE A 588 5.32 28.03 -15.81
N ALA A 589 4.10 28.12 -15.28
CA ALA A 589 3.09 29.04 -15.78
C ALA A 589 3.52 30.51 -15.66
N ARG A 590 4.16 30.90 -14.54
CA ARG A 590 4.74 32.24 -14.37
C ARG A 590 5.86 32.53 -15.37
N ASP A 591 6.75 31.56 -15.59
CA ASP A 591 7.84 31.67 -16.55
C ASP A 591 7.28 31.84 -17.98
N LEU A 592 6.28 31.03 -18.34
CA LEU A 592 5.58 31.11 -19.63
C LEU A 592 4.83 32.42 -19.81
N ARG A 593 4.16 32.93 -18.77
CA ARG A 593 3.50 34.23 -18.79
C ARG A 593 4.50 35.35 -19.06
N THR A 594 5.63 35.35 -18.36
CA THR A 594 6.71 36.33 -18.57
C THR A 594 7.23 36.28 -20.01
N TRP A 595 7.41 35.07 -20.54
CA TRP A 595 7.83 34.88 -21.93
C TRP A 595 6.77 35.35 -22.94
N LEU A 596 5.49 35.02 -22.73
CA LEU A 596 4.39 35.44 -23.60
C LEU A 596 4.20 36.95 -23.59
N SER A 597 4.23 37.60 -22.43
CA SER A 597 4.14 39.06 -22.34
C SER A 597 5.29 39.77 -23.06
N ALA A 598 6.42 39.09 -23.28
CA ALA A 598 7.52 39.62 -24.09
C ALA A 598 7.41 39.33 -25.59
N ASN A 599 6.54 38.39 -26.02
CA ASN A 599 6.54 37.85 -27.40
C ASN A 599 5.16 37.73 -28.09
N ALA A 600 4.03 37.87 -27.39
CA ALA A 600 2.69 37.55 -27.91
C ALA A 600 1.64 38.64 -27.62
N THR A 601 0.60 38.70 -28.46
CA THR A 601 -0.54 39.66 -28.39
C THR A 601 -1.90 39.00 -28.17
N ASP A 602 -2.00 37.66 -28.11
CA ASP A 602 -3.29 36.94 -28.01
C ASP A 602 -3.64 36.57 -26.56
N GLU A 603 -4.80 37.07 -26.08
CA GLU A 603 -5.31 36.86 -24.72
C GLU A 603 -5.66 35.40 -24.40
N SER A 604 -5.96 34.57 -25.41
CA SER A 604 -6.42 33.19 -25.21
C SER A 604 -5.39 32.30 -24.48
N PHE A 605 -4.09 32.62 -24.60
CA PHE A 605 -3.02 31.91 -23.90
C PHE A 605 -3.02 32.15 -22.39
N TYR A 606 -3.49 33.32 -21.94
CA TYR A 606 -3.46 33.69 -20.52
C TYR A 606 -4.48 32.87 -19.72
N ASN A 607 -5.65 32.60 -20.29
CA ASN A 607 -6.73 31.83 -19.65
C ASN A 607 -6.27 30.43 -19.21
N GLY A 608 -5.54 29.70 -20.05
CA GLY A 608 -5.06 28.37 -19.67
C GLY A 608 -3.87 28.40 -18.72
N LEU A 609 -3.08 29.47 -18.70
CA LEU A 609 -2.06 29.68 -17.66
C LEU A 609 -2.69 29.99 -16.29
N ASP A 610 -3.76 30.79 -16.26
CA ASP A 610 -4.54 31.04 -15.04
C ASP A 610 -5.13 29.75 -14.46
N GLU A 611 -5.65 28.87 -15.32
CA GLU A 611 -6.11 27.54 -14.90
C GLU A 611 -4.97 26.73 -14.24
N ILE A 612 -3.77 26.74 -14.82
CA ILE A 612 -2.60 26.04 -14.27
C ILE A 612 -2.19 26.62 -12.92
N GLU A 613 -2.18 27.94 -12.77
CA GLU A 613 -1.81 28.62 -11.52
C GLU A 613 -2.86 28.40 -10.41
N ALA A 614 -4.13 28.38 -10.77
CA ALA A 614 -5.26 28.11 -9.88
C ALA A 614 -5.36 26.63 -9.46
N HIS A 615 -4.66 25.73 -10.16
CA HIS A 615 -4.65 24.29 -9.87
C HIS A 615 -3.93 23.93 -8.55
N ILE A 616 -3.32 24.89 -7.85
CA ILE A 616 -2.86 24.75 -6.46
C ILE A 616 -3.32 25.93 -5.61
N ASP A 617 -4.04 25.61 -4.56
CA ASP A 617 -4.65 26.57 -3.63
C ASP A 617 -3.90 26.52 -2.29
N PRO A 618 -3.66 27.66 -1.60
CA PRO A 618 -3.15 27.66 -0.22
C PRO A 618 -3.90 26.73 0.74
N THR A 619 -5.20 26.53 0.54
CA THR A 619 -6.03 25.59 1.31
C THR A 619 -5.63 24.12 1.13
N ASP A 620 -4.95 23.74 0.04
CA ASP A 620 -4.39 22.38 -0.14
C ASP A 620 -3.37 22.06 0.99
N PHE A 621 -2.62 23.06 1.45
CA PHE A 621 -1.64 22.93 2.53
C PHE A 621 -2.31 22.84 3.91
N VAL A 622 -3.39 23.60 4.12
CA VAL A 622 -4.22 23.48 5.33
C VAL A 622 -4.84 22.09 5.40
N ALA A 623 -5.42 21.60 4.31
CA ALA A 623 -5.98 20.25 4.23
C ALA A 623 -4.93 19.16 4.51
N PHE A 624 -3.66 19.39 4.11
CA PHE A 624 -2.55 18.48 4.41
C PHE A 624 -2.20 18.40 5.90
N ASN A 625 -2.29 19.51 6.66
CA ASN A 625 -2.11 19.48 8.11
C ASN A 625 -3.19 18.66 8.81
N HIS A 626 -4.42 18.76 8.32
CA HIS A 626 -5.59 18.02 8.83
C HIS A 626 -5.79 16.67 8.14
N TYR A 627 -4.75 16.09 7.52
CA TYR A 627 -4.85 14.85 6.76
C TYR A 627 -5.52 13.70 7.54
N GLU A 628 -5.08 13.41 8.77
CA GLU A 628 -5.61 12.27 9.54
C GLU A 628 -7.06 12.52 10.00
N GLU A 629 -7.34 13.75 10.40
CA GLU A 629 -8.67 14.17 10.84
C GLU A 629 -9.67 14.11 9.68
N ASN A 630 -9.30 14.67 8.52
CA ASN A 630 -10.11 14.64 7.31
C ASN A 630 -10.29 13.21 6.79
N LEU A 631 -9.23 12.39 6.82
CA LEU A 631 -9.32 10.98 6.44
C LEU A 631 -10.27 10.22 7.36
N GLY A 632 -10.19 10.45 8.67
CA GLY A 632 -11.09 9.86 9.66
C GLY A 632 -12.55 10.25 9.42
N ARG A 633 -12.83 11.53 9.17
CA ARG A 633 -14.19 12.01 8.86
C ARG A 633 -14.74 11.41 7.57
N PHE A 634 -13.93 11.32 6.50
CA PHE A 634 -14.33 10.63 5.28
C PHE A 634 -14.59 9.14 5.53
N ALA A 635 -13.70 8.46 6.25
CA ALA A 635 -13.85 7.04 6.56
C ALA A 635 -15.10 6.77 7.43
N GLU A 636 -15.40 7.65 8.40
CA GLU A 636 -16.63 7.59 9.21
C GLU A 636 -17.86 7.69 8.30
N PHE A 637 -17.93 8.69 7.41
CA PHE A 637 -19.03 8.84 6.47
C PHE A 637 -19.18 7.60 5.58
N VAL A 638 -18.09 7.13 4.97
CA VAL A 638 -18.10 5.99 4.03
C VAL A 638 -18.54 4.71 4.73
N ARG A 639 -18.05 4.44 5.96
CA ARG A 639 -18.46 3.26 6.74
C ARG A 639 -19.93 3.31 7.13
N ASN A 640 -20.42 4.46 7.58
CA ASN A 640 -21.82 4.58 7.98
C ASN A 640 -22.77 4.58 6.77
N THR A 641 -22.31 4.92 5.57
CA THR A 641 -23.15 4.95 4.36
C THR A 641 -22.97 3.73 3.45
N ASP A 642 -22.23 2.71 3.88
CA ASP A 642 -22.15 1.42 3.19
C ASP A 642 -23.13 0.43 3.82
N TYR A 643 -24.15 0.01 3.06
CA TYR A 643 -25.11 -1.01 3.49
C TYR A 643 -24.44 -2.33 3.85
N ALA A 644 -23.32 -2.68 3.20
CA ALA A 644 -22.60 -3.91 3.48
C ALA A 644 -21.84 -3.86 4.82
N ALA A 645 -21.73 -2.68 5.46
CA ALA A 645 -20.92 -2.47 6.64
C ALA A 645 -21.67 -2.49 7.99
N LEU A 646 -23.01 -2.52 7.97
CA LEU A 646 -23.81 -2.45 9.19
C LEU A 646 -23.90 -3.81 9.90
N PRO A 647 -23.45 -3.93 11.17
CA PRO A 647 -23.61 -5.15 11.96
C PRO A 647 -25.09 -5.45 12.19
N GLY A 648 -25.52 -6.67 11.89
CA GLY A 648 -26.88 -7.14 12.21
C GLY A 648 -27.95 -6.91 11.15
N MET A 649 -27.63 -6.34 9.98
CA MET A 649 -28.54 -6.42 8.84
C MET A 649 -28.55 -7.84 8.27
N ASP A 650 -29.73 -8.45 8.22
CA ASP A 650 -29.94 -9.76 7.62
C ASP A 650 -29.60 -9.71 6.12
N PRO A 651 -28.70 -10.57 5.60
CA PRO A 651 -28.40 -10.69 4.17
C PRO A 651 -29.64 -10.92 3.30
N SER A 652 -30.75 -11.42 3.87
CA SER A 652 -32.02 -11.62 3.19
C SER A 652 -32.74 -10.29 2.85
N VAL A 653 -32.52 -9.23 3.63
CA VAL A 653 -33.02 -7.86 3.39
C VAL A 653 -32.13 -7.14 2.35
N SER A 654 -30.87 -7.55 2.21
CA SER A 654 -29.86 -6.87 1.39
C SER A 654 -29.81 -7.35 -0.07
N GLY A 655 -30.95 -7.52 -0.74
CA GLY A 655 -30.99 -7.71 -2.20
C GLY A 655 -30.37 -6.53 -2.99
N TYR A 656 -30.04 -5.44 -2.28
CA TYR A 656 -29.29 -4.30 -2.79
C TYR A 656 -27.87 -4.26 -2.19
N HIS A 657 -26.86 -4.59 -3.02
CA HIS A 657 -25.45 -4.48 -2.63
C HIS A 657 -24.74 -3.45 -3.51
N ASN A 658 -24.70 -2.18 -3.06
CA ASN A 658 -23.93 -1.12 -3.68
C ASN A 658 -22.78 -0.63 -2.76
N PRO A 659 -21.62 -1.31 -2.78
CA PRO A 659 -20.56 -1.07 -1.82
C PRO A 659 -19.77 0.19 -2.20
N TRP A 660 -19.14 0.80 -1.20
CA TRP A 660 -18.10 1.79 -1.45
C TRP A 660 -16.82 1.13 -1.96
N LEU A 661 -16.28 1.67 -3.05
CA LEU A 661 -14.97 1.28 -3.58
C LEU A 661 -13.87 2.14 -2.96
N VAL A 662 -13.05 1.56 -2.09
CA VAL A 662 -11.87 2.24 -1.56
C VAL A 662 -10.72 2.06 -2.53
N VAL A 663 -10.25 3.16 -3.11
CA VAL A 663 -9.22 3.20 -4.15
C VAL A 663 -7.93 3.75 -3.57
N ASN A 664 -6.91 2.90 -3.40
CA ASN A 664 -5.60 3.31 -2.92
C ASN A 664 -4.75 3.82 -4.08
N THR A 665 -4.46 5.12 -4.12
CA THR A 665 -3.70 5.75 -5.20
C THR A 665 -2.21 5.94 -4.94
N SER A 666 -1.66 5.35 -3.87
CA SER A 666 -0.22 5.31 -3.62
C SER A 666 0.52 4.67 -4.80
N ASP A 667 -0.05 3.61 -5.39
CA ASP A 667 0.30 3.12 -6.73
C ASP A 667 -0.82 3.47 -7.72
N ARG A 668 -0.66 4.60 -8.41
CA ARG A 668 -1.65 5.07 -9.40
C ARG A 668 -1.86 4.10 -10.55
N TYR A 669 -0.85 3.33 -10.98
CA TYR A 669 -1.06 2.40 -12.09
C TYR A 669 -1.96 1.26 -11.64
N ALA A 670 -1.64 0.64 -10.50
CA ALA A 670 -2.46 -0.43 -9.94
C ALA A 670 -3.88 0.05 -9.61
N ALA A 671 -4.03 1.25 -9.04
CA ALA A 671 -5.32 1.88 -8.75
C ALA A 671 -6.19 2.01 -10.00
N ARG A 672 -5.63 2.52 -11.10
CA ARG A 672 -6.33 2.69 -12.39
C ARG A 672 -6.75 1.37 -13.01
N MET A 673 -5.92 0.33 -12.94
CA MET A 673 -6.31 -0.99 -13.42
C MET A 673 -7.37 -1.63 -12.51
N GLY A 674 -7.26 -1.40 -11.19
CA GLY A 674 -8.20 -1.93 -10.20
C GLY A 674 -9.59 -1.32 -10.32
N ILE A 675 -9.68 0.01 -10.52
CA ILE A 675 -10.96 0.73 -10.52
C ILE A 675 -11.82 0.31 -11.73
N MET A 676 -11.20 0.12 -12.88
CA MET A 676 -11.85 -0.38 -14.11
C MET A 676 -12.45 -1.77 -13.90
N LYS A 677 -11.69 -2.68 -13.27
CA LYS A 677 -12.16 -4.03 -12.95
C LYS A 677 -13.26 -4.03 -11.89
N ALA A 678 -13.18 -3.14 -10.91
CA ALA A 678 -14.20 -2.99 -9.87
C ALA A 678 -15.51 -2.45 -10.46
N PHE A 679 -15.44 -1.43 -11.33
CA PHE A 679 -16.59 -0.90 -12.05
C PHE A 679 -17.27 -1.97 -12.91
N GLN A 680 -16.50 -2.77 -13.66
CA GLN A 680 -17.07 -3.89 -14.43
C GLN A 680 -17.82 -4.91 -13.56
N LYS A 681 -17.34 -5.17 -12.34
CA LYS A 681 -18.04 -6.05 -11.40
C LYS A 681 -19.34 -5.42 -10.90
N GLN A 682 -19.33 -4.12 -10.58
CA GLN A 682 -20.54 -3.41 -10.18
C GLN A 682 -21.56 -3.34 -11.32
N LEU A 683 -21.12 -3.09 -12.56
CA LEU A 683 -21.99 -3.14 -13.74
C LEU A 683 -22.63 -4.51 -13.89
N LYS A 684 -21.84 -5.58 -13.80
CA LYS A 684 -22.35 -6.96 -13.86
C LYS A 684 -23.36 -7.25 -12.75
N ALA A 685 -23.08 -6.87 -11.51
CA ALA A 685 -24.01 -7.03 -10.39
C ALA A 685 -25.31 -6.25 -10.63
N PHE A 686 -25.21 -5.00 -11.09
CA PHE A 686 -26.34 -4.15 -11.44
C PHE A 686 -27.25 -4.82 -12.49
N THR A 687 -26.69 -5.52 -13.47
CA THR A 687 -27.45 -6.20 -14.54
C THR A 687 -28.09 -7.54 -14.14
N ILE A 688 -27.51 -8.28 -13.19
CA ILE A 688 -27.94 -9.65 -12.87
C ILE A 688 -29.02 -9.69 -11.79
N GLU A 689 -28.99 -8.76 -10.84
CA GLU A 689 -29.84 -8.81 -9.66
C GLU A 689 -31.10 -7.96 -9.87
N PRO A 690 -32.25 -8.54 -10.30
CA PRO A 690 -33.51 -7.80 -10.29
C PRO A 690 -33.78 -7.33 -8.86
N ILE A 691 -34.27 -6.09 -8.73
CA ILE A 691 -34.57 -5.48 -7.44
C ILE A 691 -35.58 -6.37 -6.72
N ARG A 692 -35.17 -6.97 -5.62
CA ARG A 692 -36.12 -7.61 -4.72
C ARG A 692 -36.83 -6.47 -3.97
N PRO A 693 -38.18 -6.42 -3.97
CA PRO A 693 -38.89 -5.42 -3.17
C PRO A 693 -38.40 -5.54 -1.73
N ARG A 694 -38.16 -4.38 -1.08
CA ARG A 694 -37.81 -4.31 0.33
C ARG A 694 -39.01 -4.86 1.10
N VAL A 695 -38.88 -6.10 1.57
CA VAL A 695 -39.84 -6.68 2.50
C VAL A 695 -39.50 -6.08 3.85
N GLU A 696 -40.37 -5.23 4.38
CA GLU A 696 -40.17 -4.70 5.73
C GLU A 696 -40.07 -5.88 6.71
N PRO A 697 -39.23 -5.80 7.77
CA PRO A 697 -39.03 -6.92 8.71
C PRO A 697 -40.35 -7.45 9.29
N TYR A 698 -41.36 -6.57 9.41
CA TYR A 698 -42.71 -6.92 9.82
C TYR A 698 -43.48 -7.77 8.80
N ASP A 699 -43.30 -7.52 7.50
CA ASP A 699 -43.93 -8.32 6.43
C ASP A 699 -43.28 -9.70 6.30
N ALA A 700 -41.96 -9.79 6.54
CA ALA A 700 -41.24 -11.06 6.62
C ALA A 700 -41.69 -11.90 7.82
N LEU A 701 -41.96 -11.27 8.97
CA LEU A 701 -42.54 -11.91 10.15
C LEU A 701 -43.99 -12.33 9.91
N ALA A 702 -44.83 -11.48 9.31
CA ALA A 702 -46.23 -11.81 8.98
C ALA A 702 -46.34 -13.01 8.03
N TYR A 703 -45.37 -13.17 7.13
CA TYR A 703 -45.23 -14.34 6.26
C TYR A 703 -44.78 -15.60 7.02
N LEU A 704 -43.80 -15.49 7.91
CA LEU A 704 -43.36 -16.57 8.79
C LEU A 704 -44.47 -17.05 9.74
N PHE A 705 -45.39 -16.17 10.12
CA PHE A 705 -46.56 -16.48 10.96
C PHE A 705 -47.86 -16.74 10.16
N GLY A 706 -47.78 -16.94 8.84
CA GLY A 706 -48.86 -17.52 8.04
C GLY A 706 -50.05 -16.61 7.70
N SER A 707 -49.87 -15.29 7.76
CA SER A 707 -50.98 -14.32 7.59
C SER A 707 -51.10 -13.67 6.20
N GLY A 708 -50.42 -14.20 5.16
CA GLY A 708 -50.50 -13.67 3.80
C GLY A 708 -50.38 -14.72 2.68
N PRO A 709 -50.87 -14.42 1.45
CA PRO A 709 -50.79 -15.33 0.33
C PRO A 709 -49.32 -15.64 -0.06
N PRO A 710 -49.01 -16.88 -0.49
CA PRO A 710 -47.64 -17.32 -0.75
C PRO A 710 -47.01 -16.55 -1.92
N HIS A 711 -45.81 -15.98 -1.70
CA HIS A 711 -45.05 -15.30 -2.76
C HIS A 711 -44.20 -16.32 -3.54
N PRO A 712 -44.40 -16.50 -4.86
CA PRO A 712 -43.80 -17.60 -5.63
C PRO A 712 -42.26 -17.54 -5.79
N SER A 713 -41.60 -16.48 -5.32
CA SER A 713 -40.14 -16.30 -5.41
C SER A 713 -39.34 -16.90 -4.25
N LEU A 714 -39.96 -17.38 -3.17
CA LEU A 714 -39.26 -17.89 -1.98
C LEU A 714 -38.88 -19.39 -2.07
N PHE A 715 -39.45 -20.15 -3.01
CA PHE A 715 -39.18 -21.59 -3.17
C PHE A 715 -38.13 -21.94 -4.23
N LYS A 716 -37.61 -20.94 -4.97
CA LYS A 716 -36.47 -21.14 -5.88
C LYS A 716 -35.26 -20.45 -5.28
N VAL A 717 -34.32 -21.28 -4.80
CA VAL A 717 -32.86 -21.05 -4.66
C VAL A 717 -32.37 -21.54 -3.28
N VAL A 718 -32.03 -22.83 -3.23
CA VAL A 718 -30.88 -23.29 -2.44
C VAL A 718 -29.68 -23.15 -3.36
N PRO A 719 -28.67 -22.31 -3.07
CA PRO A 719 -27.49 -22.23 -3.92
C PRO A 719 -26.62 -23.48 -3.71
N ASN A 720 -26.39 -24.25 -4.77
CA ASN A 720 -25.35 -25.28 -4.87
C ASN A 720 -23.90 -24.72 -4.84
N ASN A 721 -23.71 -23.49 -4.38
CA ASN A 721 -22.40 -22.85 -4.27
C ASN A 721 -21.99 -22.79 -2.81
N ILE A 722 -21.36 -23.87 -2.33
CA ILE A 722 -20.38 -23.76 -1.24
C ILE A 722 -19.22 -22.94 -1.81
N VAL A 723 -19.31 -21.62 -1.65
CA VAL A 723 -18.17 -20.72 -1.83
C VAL A 723 -17.20 -21.07 -0.71
N GLU A 724 -16.07 -21.68 -1.05
CA GLU A 724 -14.93 -21.87 -0.14
C GLU A 724 -14.60 -20.54 0.55
N ARG A 725 -14.99 -20.38 1.82
CA ARG A 725 -14.43 -19.34 2.68
C ARG A 725 -12.95 -19.66 2.87
N ARG A 726 -12.09 -18.94 2.14
CA ARG A 726 -10.62 -18.95 2.25
C ARG A 726 -10.09 -18.41 3.59
N GLU A 727 -10.89 -18.45 4.65
CA GLU A 727 -10.62 -17.80 5.92
C GLU A 727 -9.75 -18.66 6.84
N HIS A 728 -9.58 -19.96 6.58
CA HIS A 728 -8.80 -20.86 7.44
C HIS A 728 -7.63 -21.53 6.69
N GLY A 729 -6.62 -20.72 6.36
CA GLY A 729 -5.19 -20.96 6.62
C GLY A 729 -4.43 -22.21 6.12
N ILE A 730 -5.07 -23.30 5.70
CA ILE A 730 -4.39 -24.52 5.22
C ILE A 730 -5.02 -24.92 3.89
N SER A 731 -4.31 -24.70 2.78
CA SER A 731 -4.83 -25.12 1.47
C SER A 731 -5.00 -26.64 1.46
N LEU A 732 -6.13 -27.17 0.98
CA LEU A 732 -6.38 -28.59 0.74
C LEU A 732 -5.19 -29.27 0.01
N ARG A 733 -4.55 -28.52 -0.90
CA ARG A 733 -3.36 -28.94 -1.65
C ARG A 733 -2.11 -29.18 -0.78
N ALA A 734 -1.99 -28.54 0.38
CA ALA A 734 -0.90 -28.76 1.33
C ALA A 734 -1.16 -29.98 2.21
N VAL A 735 -2.43 -30.22 2.58
CA VAL A 735 -2.85 -31.46 3.25
C VAL A 735 -2.61 -32.66 2.35
N LEU A 736 -3.05 -32.59 1.09
CA LEU A 736 -2.83 -33.63 0.09
C LEU A 736 -1.33 -33.91 -0.18
N GLN A 737 -0.48 -32.88 -0.20
CA GLN A 737 0.97 -33.09 -0.38
C GLN A 737 1.63 -33.75 0.83
N SER A 738 1.21 -33.41 2.05
CA SER A 738 1.71 -34.04 3.27
C SER A 738 1.25 -35.50 3.38
N LEU A 739 -0.01 -35.77 3.00
CA LEU A 739 -0.54 -37.13 2.92
C LEU A 739 0.19 -37.96 1.86
N LEU A 740 0.47 -37.40 0.68
CA LEU A 740 1.24 -38.07 -0.37
C LEU A 740 2.67 -38.41 0.08
N LEU A 741 3.33 -37.51 0.83
CA LEU A 741 4.67 -37.75 1.37
C LEU A 741 4.66 -38.87 2.43
N LEU A 742 3.65 -38.89 3.31
CA LEU A 742 3.46 -39.97 4.28
C LEU A 742 3.19 -41.30 3.58
N LEU A 743 2.38 -41.29 2.51
CA LEU A 743 2.10 -42.46 1.69
C LEU A 743 3.35 -43.00 0.99
N LEU A 744 4.22 -42.12 0.48
CA LEU A 744 5.49 -42.49 -0.15
C LEU A 744 6.50 -43.06 0.86
N CYS A 745 6.58 -42.48 2.05
CA CYS A 745 7.38 -43.04 3.15
C CYS A 745 6.87 -44.42 3.57
N TYR A 746 5.56 -44.60 3.61
CA TYR A 746 4.91 -45.88 3.90
C TYR A 746 5.18 -46.92 2.81
N LEU A 747 4.97 -46.57 1.53
CA LEU A 747 5.25 -47.43 0.39
C LEU A 747 6.72 -47.84 0.30
N TYR A 748 7.64 -46.93 0.58
CA TYR A 748 9.07 -47.22 0.63
C TYR A 748 9.41 -48.20 1.76
N ALA A 749 8.82 -48.01 2.95
CA ALA A 749 8.98 -48.94 4.07
C ALA A 749 8.40 -50.33 3.73
N HIS A 750 7.25 -50.38 3.07
CA HIS A 750 6.58 -51.62 2.69
C HIS A 750 7.35 -52.40 1.60
N LEU A 751 7.87 -51.70 0.58
CA LEU A 751 8.61 -52.31 -0.53
C LEU A 751 9.97 -52.87 -0.11
N ILE A 752 10.65 -52.24 0.85
CA ILE A 752 11.96 -52.71 1.33
C ILE A 752 11.82 -53.76 2.43
N TRP A 753 10.77 -53.71 3.26
CA TRP A 753 10.69 -54.53 4.48
C TRP A 753 9.66 -55.65 4.48
N LYS A 754 8.93 -55.90 3.37
CA LYS A 754 7.93 -56.99 3.22
C LYS A 754 7.12 -57.23 4.50
N PHE A 755 6.39 -56.22 4.95
CA PHE A 755 5.46 -56.39 6.07
C PHE A 755 4.30 -57.28 5.63
N ASP A 756 4.20 -58.47 6.22
CA ASP A 756 3.08 -59.38 6.02
C ASP A 756 2.11 -59.24 7.21
N PHE A 757 0.91 -58.73 6.95
CA PHE A 757 -0.11 -58.47 7.98
C PHE A 757 -1.16 -59.59 8.08
N ALA A 758 -1.00 -60.69 7.35
CA ALA A 758 -1.98 -61.77 7.29
C ALA A 758 -2.20 -62.54 8.63
N GLY A 759 -1.42 -62.25 9.68
CA GLY A 759 -1.53 -62.94 10.98
C GLY A 759 -2.32 -62.22 12.08
N ALA A 760 -2.92 -61.05 11.82
CA ALA A 760 -3.62 -60.28 12.86
C ALA A 760 -5.00 -59.79 12.37
N THR A 761 -5.94 -60.71 12.29
CA THR A 761 -7.39 -60.45 12.34
C THR A 761 -8.02 -61.41 13.33
#